data_AF-A0A9W9V946-F1
#
_entry.id   AF-A0A9W9V946-F1
#
_cell.length_a   1.000
_cell.length_b   1.000
_cell.length_c   1.000
_cell.angle_alpha   90.00
_cell.angle_beta   90.00
_cell.angle_gamma   90.00
#
_symmetry.space_group_name_H-M   'P 1'
#
loop_
_entity.id
_entity.type
_entity.pdbx_description
1 polymer ?
#
loop_
_entity_poly.entity_id
_entity_poly.type
_entity_poly.pdbx_seq_one_letter_code
_entity_poly.pdbx_strand_id
1 'polypeptide(L)'
;MLAEPRKRHNGQPQACEPCRKAKIRCDHASPKCSRCLLRSLDCIYHPAPMTKRRPPASHTPTHFDTTLPVDLLTTQNVSSTFQVPTASSVGTGISLPPADPSPAASSGLTARSSASKRNMLFHEELGQHETTRFSAVFVENQNSFDAVMLDATNSNHHELGREPDVTARSRVELAVRTLLNFPTARTFDMLMTEIHHIYDIWLSPTMIQQCLKQVWTEYPSQLGQLRTRESVLRVANDLFLNHKRPRSIPDCDDTSNPDHASWMNWFGGPNLRWEMIGILFSWAGIAFRCKQEWDPVFNLPEQHGRNRNTAADRMRECAAACIRLCEGHFEISDIMVICMKNSTRLQSILISDESDRLRVDYGTVRSAFISAGLHRVTPAKEVTPFSQHRASLASSMYYYDKSHSLFNARPPMLSNRYCQSPLPLDLCENDVYGGRERLTAAIAKLDSNGWNTNGHIFTTTWLRALAMLSPIREGILELTLSVNSTFTKSQVEHLKVQLEKIVASYPPHIQYRGNSEWHLQSASQSHERSAHEVYITTRIHLDVLQCQFLLQRLLVSRQFSGGQDLFDIAQETMSVILSLWLNRDQLQELHHAFDWIAVSYGMPCAGILCVQLLRASNLVPPAPQSDLPSTSAHDYVRFSRSEVVQNLIMFKALLDWIRPTDNNVQLSKKFKAVLQRIIDAMFDSLESRDMQTQEMLGEQQSQRHYGPQDQLSPGQNLPAMGRQHDIDPEINTFNDMDWLNTVDWTQGGWLELSNLNGSTFPTPHHYLKSTNQSLARQLAKSPRGQTAAINLTSLTMSPSGSFNTPRQPVEDATMPFWLRDIHELHDHRSTEELPVSSDIVIIGAGYAGVSTAYHLVKGEASDKKLSITILEARGVCSGATGRNGGHLRPDMYTPMTRAIDRGGTERALEVIEFEIAHIQAIKSLVEKEKIDCDFTLTRSIDVWSNEEAARKAKKLYDTLVSRDLEYMKDVFFVLGKDAEGISGVKGAKACASFTAGTLWPYKFILHLTASILKTGRVNLQAHTPATSVRRQPSGSFIIATTRGTTVARKVVYANNAYVSGLLPQYREAIVPCKGLCTHISVPEGTRAPLLNNSYIIREEDNVVSYLIPRADGSIVVGGANSRYHPVLSSWYDSVDDSTLIEEVKDHYDGYMQRFFNGWEDSGAEVDKVWTGIMGYSWDSQPHVGSIPGEDNQYVIAGFNGHGMPLAFLSALGVAKMVNGIEFEDAGIPRLFQSTKERLDKVRDGPLGGDIIGVKR
;
A
#
# COMPACT_ATOMS: atom_id res chain seq x y z
N MET A 1 55.42 30.15 30.10
CA MET A 1 55.67 28.94 29.28
C MET A 1 54.58 28.88 28.21
N LEU A 2 54.92 28.62 26.95
CA LEU A 2 53.93 28.51 25.87
C LEU A 2 53.32 27.11 25.86
N ALA A 3 52.01 26.99 25.73
CA ALA A 3 51.33 25.69 25.70
C ALA A 3 51.29 25.15 24.26
N GLU A 4 51.78 23.92 24.05
CA GLU A 4 51.63 23.23 22.77
C GLU A 4 50.15 22.94 22.45
N PRO A 5 49.72 23.01 21.18
CA PRO A 5 48.35 22.68 20.80
C PRO A 5 48.08 21.18 21.00
N ARG A 6 47.20 20.86 21.96
CA ARG A 6 46.81 19.48 22.31
C ARG A 6 46.52 18.63 21.07
N LYS A 7 47.08 17.41 21.04
CA LYS A 7 46.83 16.43 19.98
C LYS A 7 45.42 15.83 20.13
N ARG A 8 44.77 15.57 18.99
CA ARG A 8 43.54 14.79 18.89
C ARG A 8 43.84 13.31 19.08
N HIS A 9 42.79 12.49 19.23
CA HIS A 9 42.89 11.04 19.43
C HIS A 9 43.65 10.27 18.32
N ASN A 10 43.83 10.88 17.14
CA ASN A 10 44.62 10.37 16.01
C ASN A 10 46.03 10.99 15.92
N GLY A 11 46.57 11.52 17.02
CA GLY A 11 47.94 12.06 17.10
C GLY A 11 48.17 13.42 16.42
N GLN A 12 47.27 13.87 15.54
CA GLN A 12 47.36 15.16 14.84
C GLN A 12 47.02 16.32 15.80
N PRO A 13 47.72 17.47 15.74
CA PRO A 13 47.39 18.65 16.56
C PRO A 13 45.94 19.13 16.35
N GLN A 14 45.28 19.58 17.42
CA GLN A 14 43.94 20.17 17.32
C GLN A 14 43.99 21.50 16.60
N ALA A 15 43.26 21.66 15.48
CA ALA A 15 43.14 22.94 14.79
C ALA A 15 42.57 24.04 15.71
N CYS A 16 43.08 25.27 15.59
CA CYS A 16 42.58 26.43 16.32
C CYS A 16 41.10 26.70 16.00
N GLU A 17 40.41 27.38 16.91
CA GLU A 17 38.97 27.59 16.84
C GLU A 17 38.49 28.33 15.57
N PRO A 18 39.18 29.35 15.03
CA PRO A 18 38.77 29.99 13.78
C PRO A 18 38.88 29.04 12.57
N CYS A 19 39.99 28.29 12.45
CA CYS A 19 40.14 27.28 11.40
C CYS A 19 39.12 26.15 11.54
N ARG A 20 38.82 25.71 12.78
CA ARG A 20 37.79 24.69 13.07
C ARG A 20 36.41 25.16 12.64
N LYS A 21 35.98 26.37 13.04
CA LYS A 21 34.68 26.95 12.66
C LYS A 21 34.56 27.13 11.14
N ALA A 22 35.62 27.61 10.49
CA ALA A 22 35.66 27.79 9.03
C ALA A 22 35.91 26.49 8.24
N LYS A 23 36.00 25.31 8.89
CA LYS A 23 36.29 24.00 8.29
C LYS A 23 37.57 23.93 7.42
N ILE A 24 38.57 24.79 7.69
CA ILE A 24 39.86 24.81 6.98
C ILE A 24 40.98 24.17 7.80
N ARG A 25 42.00 23.62 7.11
CA ARG A 25 43.19 23.06 7.77
C ARG A 25 43.99 24.17 8.46
N CYS A 26 44.37 23.93 9.71
CA CYS A 26 45.31 24.76 10.46
C CYS A 26 46.74 24.29 10.19
N ASP A 27 47.71 25.20 10.20
CA ASP A 27 49.14 24.94 10.01
C ASP A 27 49.93 24.96 11.33
N HIS A 28 49.28 25.32 12.45
CA HIS A 28 49.77 25.21 13.82
C HIS A 28 51.03 26.02 14.18
N ALA A 29 51.40 27.02 13.36
CA ALA A 29 52.44 27.97 13.75
C ALA A 29 52.09 28.71 15.06
N SER A 30 53.11 28.99 15.88
CA SER A 30 52.99 29.62 17.19
C SER A 30 53.70 31.00 17.17
N PRO A 31 53.14 32.06 17.77
CA PRO A 31 51.95 32.09 18.64
C PRO A 31 50.60 32.13 17.88
N LYS A 32 50.59 32.40 16.57
CA LYS A 32 49.38 32.36 15.73
C LYS A 32 49.63 31.61 14.43
N CYS A 33 48.72 30.71 14.07
CA CYS A 33 48.80 29.92 12.84
C CYS A 33 48.71 30.83 11.61
N SER A 34 49.45 30.56 10.53
CA SER A 34 49.55 31.47 9.38
C SER A 34 48.21 31.71 8.67
N ARG A 35 47.28 30.74 8.69
CA ARG A 35 45.89 30.95 8.22
C ARG A 35 45.04 31.87 9.11
N CYS A 36 45.39 32.03 10.38
CA CYS A 36 44.80 33.05 11.25
C CYS A 36 45.52 34.40 11.06
N LEU A 37 46.85 34.39 10.94
CA LEU A 37 47.66 35.59 10.66
C LEU A 37 47.22 36.29 9.36
N LEU A 38 47.10 35.55 8.26
CA LEU A 38 46.64 36.03 6.94
C LEU A 38 45.18 36.52 6.91
N ARG A 39 44.39 36.20 7.93
CA ARG A 39 42.98 36.60 8.04
C ARG A 39 42.73 37.56 9.21
N SER A 40 43.79 38.00 9.89
CA SER A 40 43.76 38.76 11.16
C SER A 40 42.82 38.16 12.23
N LEU A 41 42.64 36.84 12.22
CA LEU A 41 41.80 36.11 13.18
C LEU A 41 42.60 35.77 14.43
N ASP A 42 41.98 35.85 15.61
CA ASP A 42 42.70 35.51 16.84
C ASP A 42 42.82 33.99 17.05
N CYS A 43 44.06 33.50 17.18
CA CYS A 43 44.39 32.09 16.98
C CYS A 43 44.28 31.27 18.27
N ILE A 44 43.06 31.14 18.78
CA ILE A 44 42.78 30.50 20.07
C ILE A 44 42.66 28.97 19.92
N TYR A 45 43.35 28.21 20.77
CA TYR A 45 43.20 26.76 20.90
C TYR A 45 42.41 26.41 22.17
N HIS A 46 41.15 25.99 22.03
CA HIS A 46 40.28 25.73 23.18
C HIS A 46 40.67 24.42 23.90
N PRO A 47 40.91 24.42 25.23
CA PRO A 47 41.47 23.27 25.95
C PRO A 47 40.51 22.08 26.08
N ALA A 48 39.20 22.31 25.95
CA ALA A 48 38.14 21.31 25.83
C ALA A 48 36.97 21.89 24.99
N PRO A 49 36.46 21.23 23.93
CA PRO A 49 35.47 21.84 23.03
C PRO A 49 34.04 21.24 23.05
N MET A 50 33.75 20.21 23.87
CA MET A 50 32.48 19.43 23.77
C MET A 50 31.85 19.11 25.14
N THR A 51 31.43 20.11 25.90
CA THR A 51 30.49 19.92 27.03
C THR A 51 29.66 21.19 27.22
N LYS A 52 28.31 21.10 27.19
CA LYS A 52 27.40 22.25 27.35
C LYS A 52 26.81 22.31 28.76
N ARG A 53 26.72 23.51 29.34
CA ARG A 53 25.71 23.91 30.34
C ARG A 53 25.15 25.30 29.99
N ARG A 54 23.98 25.65 30.55
CA ARG A 54 23.17 26.84 30.18
C ARG A 54 23.61 28.12 30.94
N PRO A 55 23.16 29.33 30.52
CA PRO A 55 23.72 30.63 30.94
C PRO A 55 23.07 31.19 32.23
N PRO A 56 23.46 32.40 32.68
CA PRO A 56 22.61 33.56 32.34
C PRO A 56 23.36 34.88 32.00
N ALA A 57 22.57 35.82 31.44
CA ALA A 57 22.67 37.29 31.55
C ALA A 57 23.90 38.10 31.04
N SER A 58 23.66 38.76 29.89
CA SER A 58 23.75 40.24 29.72
C SER A 58 25.05 40.95 29.28
N HIS A 59 24.82 41.99 28.44
CA HIS A 59 25.64 43.14 28.03
C HIS A 59 27.04 43.00 27.40
N THR A 60 27.06 43.27 26.08
CA THR A 60 28.13 43.85 25.25
C THR A 60 28.58 45.24 25.76
N PRO A 61 29.77 45.80 25.38
CA PRO A 61 30.02 46.27 24.00
C PRO A 61 31.48 46.27 23.46
N THR A 62 31.62 46.51 22.13
CA THR A 62 32.73 47.21 21.40
C THR A 62 34.18 46.67 21.42
N HIS A 63 35.06 46.94 20.44
CA HIS A 63 34.96 47.03 18.95
C HIS A 63 36.39 47.27 18.36
N PHE A 64 36.68 46.75 17.16
CA PHE A 64 37.70 47.28 16.19
C PHE A 64 39.21 47.29 16.63
N ASP A 65 40.25 47.37 15.76
CA ASP A 65 40.32 47.32 14.27
C ASP A 65 41.72 46.91 13.68
N THR A 66 41.79 46.86 12.34
CA THR A 66 42.94 47.16 11.42
C THR A 66 44.08 46.12 11.25
N THR A 67 44.80 46.03 10.10
CA THR A 67 44.86 46.86 8.86
C THR A 67 45.14 46.00 7.59
N LEU A 68 44.92 46.55 6.38
CA LEU A 68 45.43 46.05 5.08
C LEU A 68 46.76 46.73 4.69
N PRO A 69 47.48 46.30 3.63
CA PRO A 69 47.27 46.81 2.24
C PRO A 69 47.06 45.68 1.19
N VAL A 70 46.46 45.83 -0.02
CA VAL A 70 46.40 46.94 -1.03
C VAL A 70 47.71 46.98 -1.87
N ASP A 71 47.75 46.98 -3.20
CA ASP A 71 47.04 47.83 -4.18
C ASP A 71 46.06 47.17 -5.21
N LEU A 72 46.41 47.13 -6.51
CA LEU A 72 45.53 47.49 -7.65
C LEU A 72 45.91 46.71 -8.95
N LEU A 73 45.20 46.62 -10.09
CA LEU A 73 43.91 47.10 -10.66
C LEU A 73 43.47 46.03 -11.74
N THR A 74 42.66 46.17 -12.82
CA THR A 74 42.01 47.24 -13.62
C THR A 74 40.62 46.81 -14.15
N THR A 75 39.71 47.77 -14.37
CA THR A 75 38.61 47.91 -15.40
C THR A 75 37.98 46.69 -16.10
N GLN A 76 36.68 46.61 -16.49
CA GLN A 76 35.38 47.32 -16.35
C GLN A 76 34.34 46.42 -17.10
N ASN A 77 32.98 46.45 -17.07
CA ASN A 77 31.85 47.15 -16.40
C ASN A 77 30.74 46.08 -16.15
N VAL A 78 29.72 46.15 -15.27
CA VAL A 78 28.76 47.17 -14.77
C VAL A 78 27.45 47.32 -15.58
N SER A 79 26.40 46.59 -15.15
CA SER A 79 25.00 47.03 -14.87
C SER A 79 24.16 45.79 -14.43
N SER A 80 23.32 45.71 -13.37
CA SER A 80 22.35 46.61 -12.68
C SER A 80 21.07 46.88 -13.52
N THR A 81 19.82 47.00 -13.02
CA THR A 81 19.17 47.34 -11.72
C THR A 81 17.78 46.62 -11.59
N PHE A 82 16.96 46.57 -10.51
CA PHE A 82 17.01 46.96 -9.08
C PHE A 82 15.87 46.30 -8.24
N GLN A 83 16.13 46.12 -6.93
CA GLN A 83 15.32 46.48 -5.71
C GLN A 83 13.78 46.41 -5.61
N VAL A 84 13.32 46.15 -4.36
CA VAL A 84 11.98 46.45 -3.81
C VAL A 84 12.13 47.37 -2.57
N PRO A 85 11.26 48.37 -2.32
CA PRO A 85 11.40 49.31 -1.18
C PRO A 85 10.98 48.77 0.20
N THR A 86 11.26 49.56 1.24
CA THR A 86 11.04 49.27 2.68
C THR A 86 10.10 50.27 3.36
N ALA A 87 9.75 50.00 4.63
CA ALA A 87 9.24 50.94 5.67
C ALA A 87 7.74 51.37 5.60
N SER A 88 7.05 51.74 6.71
CA SER A 88 7.29 51.50 8.16
C SER A 88 6.15 51.97 9.09
N SER A 89 5.77 51.14 10.08
CA SER A 89 5.46 51.46 11.51
C SER A 89 4.27 52.38 11.95
N VAL A 90 3.94 52.25 13.26
CA VAL A 90 3.01 53.06 14.11
C VAL A 90 1.49 52.75 13.95
N GLY A 91 0.67 52.60 15.01
CA GLY A 91 0.98 52.35 16.45
C GLY A 91 -0.08 52.83 17.47
N THR A 92 -0.62 51.92 18.30
CA THR A 92 -1.40 52.12 19.59
C THR A 92 -2.76 52.86 19.52
N GLY A 93 -3.77 52.62 20.38
CA GLY A 93 -3.96 51.66 21.50
C GLY A 93 -5.32 51.89 22.26
N ILE A 94 -5.51 51.31 23.47
CA ILE A 94 -6.63 51.51 24.47
C ILE A 94 -7.94 50.69 24.20
N SER A 95 -8.63 49.97 25.13
CA SER A 95 -8.32 49.43 26.49
C SER A 95 -9.39 48.47 27.10
N LEU A 96 -8.96 47.37 27.78
CA LEU A 96 -9.44 46.82 29.11
C LEU A 96 -10.91 46.30 29.34
N PRO A 97 -11.29 45.61 30.47
CA PRO A 97 -10.61 44.70 31.45
C PRO A 97 -11.41 43.35 31.73
N PRO A 98 -11.52 42.74 32.96
CA PRO A 98 -10.62 41.70 33.55
C PRO A 98 -11.25 40.42 34.21
N ALA A 99 -10.40 39.57 34.82
CA ALA A 99 -10.56 38.74 36.06
C ALA A 99 -11.02 37.24 36.05
N ASP A 100 -10.14 36.36 36.60
CA ASP A 100 -10.24 35.39 37.74
C ASP A 100 -11.58 34.75 38.21
N PRO A 101 -11.59 33.62 39.00
CA PRO A 101 -10.54 32.64 39.38
C PRO A 101 -10.98 31.13 39.31
N SER A 102 -10.18 30.21 39.90
CA SER A 102 -10.41 28.75 40.14
C SER A 102 -11.41 28.45 41.32
N PRO A 103 -11.77 27.19 41.74
CA PRO A 103 -11.15 25.86 41.47
C PRO A 103 -12.01 24.55 41.43
N ALA A 104 -11.33 23.43 41.11
CA ALA A 104 -11.44 22.05 41.64
C ALA A 104 -12.70 21.13 41.52
N ALA A 105 -12.50 20.02 40.79
CA ALA A 105 -12.64 18.60 41.22
C ALA A 105 -13.99 17.80 41.23
N SER A 106 -14.05 16.83 40.29
CA SER A 106 -14.32 15.38 40.48
C SER A 106 -15.74 14.76 40.44
N SER A 107 -15.76 13.47 40.02
CA SER A 107 -16.79 12.41 40.18
C SER A 107 -17.98 12.33 39.17
N GLY A 108 -18.54 11.11 39.01
CA GLY A 108 -19.73 10.77 38.18
C GLY A 108 -19.42 10.50 36.69
N LEU A 109 -19.27 9.27 36.17
CA LEU A 109 -20.17 8.10 36.11
C LEU A 109 -21.56 8.35 35.48
N THR A 110 -21.65 8.20 34.15
CA THR A 110 -22.48 7.15 33.50
C THR A 110 -22.11 7.04 32.01
N ALA A 111 -22.37 5.89 31.39
CA ALA A 111 -21.87 5.56 30.06
C ALA A 111 -22.96 5.62 28.96
N ARG A 112 -22.54 5.93 27.73
CA ARG A 112 -23.12 5.39 26.50
C ARG A 112 -22.01 5.13 25.47
N SER A 113 -22.17 4.07 24.70
CA SER A 113 -21.19 3.56 23.74
C SER A 113 -21.17 4.34 22.43
N SER A 114 -20.00 4.41 21.78
CA SER A 114 -19.87 4.73 20.35
C SER A 114 -18.68 3.98 19.76
N ALA A 115 -18.78 3.56 18.50
CA ALA A 115 -17.75 2.76 17.84
C ALA A 115 -16.71 3.63 17.10
N SER A 116 -15.48 3.13 17.01
CA SER A 116 -14.40 3.67 16.17
C SER A 116 -13.94 2.56 15.23
N LYS A 117 -14.14 2.60 13.90
CA LYS A 117 -13.79 3.59 12.84
C LYS A 117 -12.35 3.42 12.34
N ARG A 118 -12.22 3.36 11.00
CA ARG A 118 -10.96 3.15 10.26
C ARG A 118 -10.15 4.46 10.22
N ASN A 119 -8.89 4.41 10.64
CA ASN A 119 -7.98 5.55 10.52
C ASN A 119 -7.56 5.79 9.07
N MET A 120 -8.33 6.65 8.40
CA MET A 120 -8.05 7.14 7.05
C MET A 120 -7.28 8.46 7.16
N LEU A 121 -5.99 8.43 6.82
CA LEU A 121 -5.08 9.60 6.80
C LEU A 121 -5.45 10.71 5.79
N PHE A 122 -6.59 10.56 5.10
CA PHE A 122 -7.24 11.60 4.28
C PHE A 122 -8.71 11.81 4.72
N HIS A 123 -8.98 11.67 6.02
CA HIS A 123 -10.22 12.06 6.72
C HIS A 123 -9.91 12.69 8.08
N GLU A 124 -8.95 12.15 8.86
CA GLU A 124 -8.81 12.53 10.28
C GLU A 124 -8.27 13.94 10.54
N GLU A 125 -7.53 14.56 9.62
CA GLU A 125 -7.13 15.98 9.71
C GLU A 125 -8.00 16.93 8.87
N LEU A 126 -9.07 16.45 8.24
CA LEU A 126 -9.94 17.27 7.39
C LEU A 126 -11.10 17.93 8.16
N GLY A 127 -10.81 18.41 9.37
CA GLY A 127 -11.74 19.21 10.17
C GLY A 127 -12.03 20.62 9.60
N GLN A 128 -11.48 20.98 8.42
CA GLN A 128 -11.72 22.29 7.80
C GLN A 128 -11.38 22.44 6.30
N HIS A 129 -10.77 21.46 5.63
CA HIS A 129 -10.34 21.59 4.23
C HIS A 129 -11.16 20.68 3.31
N GLU A 130 -11.67 21.24 2.21
CA GLU A 130 -12.69 20.59 1.39
C GLU A 130 -12.06 19.93 0.15
N THR A 131 -12.51 18.73 -0.19
CA THR A 131 -11.65 17.82 -0.95
C THR A 131 -12.02 17.76 -2.43
N THR A 132 -11.01 17.77 -3.30
CA THR A 132 -11.20 17.65 -4.75
C THR A 132 -11.52 16.23 -5.20
N ARG A 133 -11.79 15.31 -4.25
CA ARG A 133 -12.14 13.93 -4.55
C ARG A 133 -13.51 13.90 -5.21
N PHE A 134 -13.62 13.09 -6.25
CA PHE A 134 -14.87 12.67 -6.89
C PHE A 134 -16.04 12.49 -5.89
N SER A 135 -15.80 11.83 -4.76
CA SER A 135 -16.80 11.45 -3.76
C SER A 135 -17.17 12.56 -2.76
N ALA A 136 -16.38 13.64 -2.69
CA ALA A 136 -16.50 14.66 -1.65
C ALA A 136 -17.83 15.44 -1.73
N VAL A 137 -18.47 15.41 -2.89
CA VAL A 137 -19.83 15.92 -3.14
C VAL A 137 -20.85 15.45 -2.11
N PHE A 138 -20.80 14.16 -1.78
CA PHE A 138 -21.69 13.52 -0.83
C PHE A 138 -21.24 13.81 0.61
N VAL A 139 -19.93 13.76 0.87
CA VAL A 139 -19.31 14.05 2.17
C VAL A 139 -19.62 15.47 2.67
N GLU A 140 -19.50 16.49 1.82
CA GLU A 140 -19.77 17.89 2.21
C GLU A 140 -21.27 18.22 2.34
N ASN A 141 -22.14 17.24 2.07
CA ASN A 141 -23.59 17.37 2.16
C ASN A 141 -24.22 16.18 2.90
N GLN A 142 -23.46 15.63 3.86
CA GLN A 142 -23.70 14.34 4.50
C GLN A 142 -25.11 14.18 5.08
N ASN A 143 -25.64 15.23 5.73
CA ASN A 143 -26.94 15.29 6.39
C ASN A 143 -28.16 15.17 5.44
N SER A 144 -28.03 14.58 4.26
CA SER A 144 -28.99 14.77 3.17
C SER A 144 -29.28 13.52 2.32
N PHE A 145 -28.73 12.34 2.64
CA PHE A 145 -28.87 11.12 1.82
C PHE A 145 -29.43 9.88 2.53
N ASP A 146 -29.83 10.06 3.78
CA ASP A 146 -29.91 8.98 4.77
C ASP A 146 -31.19 8.14 4.71
N ALA A 147 -32.07 8.34 3.72
CA ALA A 147 -33.30 7.58 3.57
C ALA A 147 -33.17 6.38 2.61
N VAL A 148 -32.08 6.26 1.85
CA VAL A 148 -32.23 5.77 0.47
C VAL A 148 -31.35 4.60 0.03
N MET A 149 -30.03 4.77 0.00
CA MET A 149 -29.19 3.88 -0.80
C MET A 149 -28.59 2.76 0.07
N LEU A 150 -29.15 1.53 0.09
CA LEU A 150 -28.57 0.39 0.85
C LEU A 150 -28.19 -0.89 0.06
N ASP A 151 -28.83 -1.18 -1.07
CA ASP A 151 -28.85 -2.53 -1.66
C ASP A 151 -28.03 -2.68 -2.97
N ALA A 152 -26.68 -2.86 -2.89
CA ALA A 152 -25.82 -3.52 -3.90
C ALA A 152 -24.29 -3.27 -3.74
N THR A 153 -23.46 -4.28 -4.07
CA THR A 153 -22.21 -4.29 -4.91
C THR A 153 -21.11 -5.32 -4.55
N ASN A 154 -21.35 -6.62 -4.80
CA ASN A 154 -20.29 -7.55 -5.22
C ASN A 154 -20.26 -7.62 -6.75
N SER A 155 -19.08 -7.76 -7.32
CA SER A 155 -18.81 -8.88 -8.24
C SER A 155 -17.31 -9.18 -8.21
N ASN A 156 -16.95 -10.46 -8.03
CA ASN A 156 -15.55 -10.89 -8.02
C ASN A 156 -14.99 -10.96 -9.45
N HIS A 157 -13.75 -10.53 -9.63
CA HIS A 157 -12.95 -10.95 -10.78
C HIS A 157 -11.52 -11.28 -10.33
N HIS A 158 -11.05 -12.47 -10.70
CA HIS A 158 -9.64 -12.85 -10.66
C HIS A 158 -8.91 -12.16 -11.83
N GLU A 159 -7.64 -11.80 -11.65
CA GLU A 159 -6.75 -11.72 -12.82
C GLU A 159 -5.31 -12.18 -12.54
N LEU A 160 -4.77 -12.88 -13.54
CA LEU A 160 -3.59 -13.74 -13.50
C LEU A 160 -2.27 -12.99 -13.37
N GLY A 161 -1.28 -13.60 -12.70
CA GLY A 161 0.10 -13.13 -12.67
C GLY A 161 1.00 -13.75 -13.75
N ARG A 162 2.06 -13.03 -14.14
CA ARG A 162 3.25 -13.48 -14.91
C ARG A 162 4.47 -12.75 -14.36
N GLU A 163 5.45 -13.44 -13.78
CA GLU A 163 6.54 -14.25 -14.38
C GLU A 163 7.81 -13.44 -14.69
N PRO A 164 9.02 -14.02 -14.49
CA PRO A 164 10.25 -13.23 -14.35
C PRO A 164 11.13 -13.20 -15.60
N ASP A 165 12.04 -12.23 -15.64
CA ASP A 165 13.12 -12.15 -16.64
C ASP A 165 14.47 -12.58 -16.01
N VAL A 166 15.51 -13.08 -16.69
CA VAL A 166 15.68 -13.94 -17.88
C VAL A 166 17.14 -13.76 -18.37
N THR A 167 17.88 -14.87 -18.47
CA THR A 167 19.31 -14.86 -18.88
C THR A 167 19.52 -14.42 -20.33
N ALA A 168 20.78 -14.16 -20.74
CA ALA A 168 21.11 -13.73 -22.10
C ALA A 168 20.56 -14.64 -23.22
N ARG A 169 20.51 -15.97 -23.03
CA ARG A 169 19.87 -16.89 -24.00
C ARG A 169 18.36 -16.68 -24.04
N SER A 170 17.71 -16.57 -22.90
CA SER A 170 16.26 -16.40 -22.83
C SER A 170 15.80 -14.97 -23.18
N ARG A 171 16.65 -13.93 -23.16
CA ARG A 171 16.30 -12.59 -23.69
C ARG A 171 16.06 -12.63 -25.19
N VAL A 172 16.84 -13.43 -25.93
CA VAL A 172 16.60 -13.69 -27.35
C VAL A 172 15.28 -14.45 -27.55
N GLU A 173 14.96 -15.40 -26.67
CA GLU A 173 13.66 -16.09 -26.72
C GLU A 173 12.48 -15.16 -26.38
N LEU A 174 12.62 -14.25 -25.43
CA LEU A 174 11.61 -13.23 -25.12
C LEU A 174 11.39 -12.30 -26.32
N ALA A 175 12.47 -11.85 -26.97
CA ALA A 175 12.42 -11.04 -28.18
C ALA A 175 11.68 -11.75 -29.33
N VAL A 176 12.07 -12.99 -29.61
CA VAL A 176 11.42 -13.86 -30.61
C VAL A 176 9.94 -14.08 -30.28
N ARG A 177 9.61 -14.47 -29.05
CA ARG A 177 8.23 -14.69 -28.58
C ARG A 177 7.38 -13.42 -28.70
N THR A 178 7.97 -12.26 -28.44
CA THR A 178 7.30 -10.96 -28.56
C THR A 178 7.01 -10.62 -30.03
N LEU A 179 8.01 -10.72 -30.91
CA LEU A 179 7.84 -10.40 -32.34
C LEU A 179 6.90 -11.36 -33.09
N LEU A 180 6.78 -12.64 -32.68
CA LEU A 180 5.77 -13.55 -33.23
C LEU A 180 4.32 -13.06 -33.02
N ASN A 181 4.10 -12.18 -32.02
CA ASN A 181 2.80 -11.62 -31.67
C ASN A 181 2.58 -10.21 -32.26
N PHE A 182 3.53 -9.65 -33.02
CA PHE A 182 3.36 -8.37 -33.72
C PHE A 182 2.22 -8.47 -34.74
N PRO A 183 1.23 -7.56 -34.78
CA PRO A 183 0.12 -7.69 -35.74
C PRO A 183 0.61 -7.68 -37.20
N THR A 184 -0.02 -8.43 -38.10
CA THR A 184 0.33 -8.33 -39.55
C THR A 184 -0.13 -7.00 -40.14
N ALA A 185 0.42 -6.62 -41.30
CA ALA A 185 0.01 -5.42 -42.05
C ALA A 185 -1.53 -5.32 -42.18
N ARG A 186 -2.20 -6.41 -42.57
CA ARG A 186 -3.68 -6.46 -42.66
C ARG A 186 -4.38 -6.13 -41.34
N THR A 187 -3.87 -6.63 -40.21
CA THR A 187 -4.44 -6.27 -38.90
C THR A 187 -4.19 -4.79 -38.59
N PHE A 188 -3.01 -4.26 -38.87
CA PHE A 188 -2.76 -2.82 -38.73
C PHE A 188 -3.66 -1.98 -39.64
N ASP A 189 -3.83 -2.31 -40.92
CA ASP A 189 -4.72 -1.61 -41.85
C ASP A 189 -6.17 -1.56 -41.32
N MET A 190 -6.66 -2.68 -40.76
CA MET A 190 -8.00 -2.78 -40.17
C MET A 190 -8.12 -2.06 -38.81
N LEU A 191 -7.02 -1.93 -38.06
CA LEU A 191 -6.94 -1.09 -36.85
C LEU A 191 -6.76 0.40 -37.16
N MET A 192 -6.31 0.79 -38.36
CA MET A 192 -6.18 2.19 -38.77
C MET A 192 -7.47 2.70 -39.47
N THR A 193 -8.23 1.80 -40.09
CA THR A 193 -9.56 2.07 -40.68
C THR A 193 -10.59 2.33 -39.57
N GLU A 194 -11.41 3.39 -39.70
CA GLU A 194 -12.41 3.80 -38.68
C GLU A 194 -11.79 4.07 -37.30
N ILE A 195 -10.49 4.39 -37.30
CA ILE A 195 -9.76 4.98 -36.18
C ILE A 195 -8.97 6.16 -36.75
N HIS A 196 -9.67 7.05 -37.47
CA HIS A 196 -9.01 8.15 -38.18
C HIS A 196 -8.33 9.13 -37.23
N HIS A 197 -8.82 9.22 -36.00
CA HIS A 197 -8.11 9.88 -34.91
C HIS A 197 -8.30 9.18 -33.56
N ILE A 198 -7.30 8.41 -33.11
CA ILE A 198 -7.00 8.36 -31.67
C ILE A 198 -6.45 9.75 -31.31
N TYR A 199 -7.34 10.67 -30.93
CA TYR A 199 -6.97 11.95 -30.33
C TYR A 199 -6.53 11.81 -28.85
N ASP A 200 -6.32 10.58 -28.36
CA ASP A 200 -5.73 10.33 -27.05
C ASP A 200 -4.28 10.91 -27.07
N ILE A 201 -4.13 12.05 -26.39
CA ILE A 201 -3.08 13.10 -26.38
C ILE A 201 -1.60 12.63 -26.28
N TRP A 202 -1.37 11.33 -26.28
CA TRP A 202 -0.13 10.64 -25.93
C TRP A 202 0.58 10.04 -27.14
N LEU A 203 -0.16 9.80 -28.24
CA LEU A 203 0.26 9.10 -29.45
C LEU A 203 -0.12 9.91 -30.71
N SER A 204 0.84 10.14 -31.59
CA SER A 204 0.63 10.83 -32.87
C SER A 204 0.24 9.83 -33.96
N PRO A 205 -0.97 9.89 -34.56
CA PRO A 205 -1.38 8.97 -35.62
C PRO A 205 -0.49 9.06 -36.86
N THR A 206 -0.04 10.26 -37.26
CA THR A 206 0.87 10.43 -38.41
C THR A 206 2.23 9.78 -38.15
N MET A 207 2.76 9.89 -36.92
CA MET A 207 3.99 9.21 -36.52
C MET A 207 3.82 7.68 -36.60
N ILE A 208 2.72 7.13 -36.07
CA ILE A 208 2.45 5.69 -36.10
C ILE A 208 2.31 5.18 -37.54
N GLN A 209 1.61 5.89 -38.42
CA GLN A 209 1.53 5.57 -39.86
C GLN A 209 2.90 5.51 -40.53
N GLN A 210 3.74 6.52 -40.31
CA GLN A 210 5.07 6.57 -40.93
C GLN A 210 6.01 5.50 -40.37
N CYS A 211 5.97 5.25 -39.06
CA CYS A 211 6.74 4.18 -38.42
C CYS A 211 6.30 2.79 -38.93
N LEU A 212 5.00 2.51 -39.00
CA LEU A 212 4.48 1.25 -39.56
C LEU A 212 4.87 1.07 -41.03
N LYS A 213 4.76 2.12 -41.86
CA LYS A 213 5.22 2.08 -43.25
C LYS A 213 6.71 1.73 -43.35
N GLN A 214 7.55 2.29 -42.47
CA GLN A 214 8.98 1.96 -42.42
C GLN A 214 9.21 0.50 -41.96
N VAL A 215 8.50 0.02 -40.93
CA VAL A 215 8.57 -1.39 -40.48
C VAL A 215 8.23 -2.36 -41.62
N TRP A 216 7.17 -2.08 -42.39
CA TRP A 216 6.76 -2.91 -43.53
C TRP A 216 7.63 -2.74 -44.77
N THR A 217 8.42 -1.66 -44.87
CA THR A 217 9.44 -1.50 -45.92
C THR A 217 10.70 -2.31 -45.60
N GLU A 218 11.14 -2.32 -44.34
CA GLU A 218 12.37 -2.99 -43.89
C GLU A 218 12.19 -4.50 -43.68
N TYR A 219 11.06 -4.92 -43.10
CA TYR A 219 10.83 -6.31 -42.66
C TYR A 219 9.58 -7.01 -43.27
N PRO A 220 9.21 -6.79 -44.55
CA PRO A 220 7.95 -7.28 -45.12
C PRO A 220 7.77 -8.80 -45.05
N SER A 221 8.84 -9.57 -45.34
CA SER A 221 8.79 -11.04 -45.29
C SER A 221 8.97 -11.58 -43.87
N GLN A 222 9.65 -10.84 -43.01
CA GLN A 222 10.13 -11.31 -41.71
C GLN A 222 9.07 -11.17 -40.62
N LEU A 223 8.23 -10.14 -40.70
CA LEU A 223 7.07 -9.88 -39.82
C LEU A 223 5.71 -10.17 -40.49
N GLY A 224 5.70 -10.58 -41.77
CA GLY A 224 4.48 -10.90 -42.53
C GLY A 224 3.75 -12.18 -42.07
N GLN A 225 2.67 -12.55 -42.77
CA GLN A 225 1.78 -13.65 -42.37
C GLN A 225 2.45 -15.03 -42.24
N LEU A 226 3.50 -15.30 -43.04
CA LEU A 226 4.23 -16.57 -43.05
C LEU A 226 5.51 -16.56 -42.17
N ARG A 227 5.60 -15.62 -41.22
CA ARG A 227 6.76 -15.48 -40.32
C ARG A 227 7.04 -16.75 -39.51
N THR A 228 8.31 -17.14 -39.47
CA THR A 228 8.81 -18.27 -38.67
C THR A 228 9.65 -17.78 -37.51
N ARG A 229 10.06 -18.70 -36.61
CA ARG A 229 10.96 -18.37 -35.50
C ARG A 229 12.31 -17.80 -36.01
N GLU A 230 12.77 -18.27 -37.15
CA GLU A 230 14.02 -17.87 -37.83
C GLU A 230 13.87 -16.55 -38.60
N SER A 231 12.66 -16.22 -39.08
CA SER A 231 12.41 -14.93 -39.72
C SER A 231 12.42 -13.80 -38.69
N VAL A 232 11.72 -13.97 -37.56
CA VAL A 232 11.69 -12.95 -36.49
C VAL A 232 12.99 -12.88 -35.68
N LEU A 233 13.76 -13.98 -35.60
CA LEU A 233 15.07 -13.97 -34.92
C LEU A 233 16.08 -13.02 -35.60
N ARG A 234 16.00 -12.84 -36.92
CA ARG A 234 16.81 -11.84 -37.63
C ARG A 234 16.44 -10.43 -37.18
N VAL A 235 15.16 -10.08 -37.23
CA VAL A 235 14.63 -8.80 -36.75
C VAL A 235 15.01 -8.55 -35.29
N ALA A 236 14.89 -9.55 -34.41
CA ALA A 236 15.29 -9.44 -33.01
C ALA A 236 16.77 -9.07 -32.84
N ASN A 237 17.66 -9.69 -33.62
CA ASN A 237 19.09 -9.38 -33.61
C ASN A 237 19.37 -7.96 -34.14
N ASP A 238 18.71 -7.55 -35.21
CA ASP A 238 18.86 -6.20 -35.79
C ASP A 238 18.40 -5.12 -34.78
N LEU A 239 17.26 -5.33 -34.11
CA LEU A 239 16.77 -4.47 -33.03
C LEU A 239 17.76 -4.40 -31.85
N PHE A 240 18.36 -5.53 -31.44
CA PHE A 240 19.40 -5.53 -30.40
C PHE A 240 20.70 -4.82 -30.84
N LEU A 241 21.07 -4.90 -32.11
CA LEU A 241 22.25 -4.20 -32.66
C LEU A 241 22.01 -2.69 -32.76
N ASN A 242 20.81 -2.27 -33.13
CA ASN A 242 20.40 -0.86 -33.13
C ASN A 242 20.25 -0.31 -31.71
N HIS A 243 19.72 -1.09 -30.77
CA HIS A 243 19.63 -0.70 -29.35
C HIS A 243 21.01 -0.39 -28.75
N LYS A 244 22.03 -1.18 -29.14
CA LYS A 244 23.43 -1.04 -28.72
C LYS A 244 24.19 0.13 -29.34
N ARG A 245 23.62 0.84 -30.31
CA ARG A 245 24.24 2.02 -30.94
C ARG A 245 23.74 3.28 -30.23
N PRO A 246 24.54 3.90 -29.33
CA PRO A 246 24.21 5.24 -28.87
C PRO A 246 24.26 6.18 -30.07
N ARG A 247 23.32 7.13 -30.11
CA ARG A 247 23.31 8.22 -31.09
C ARG A 247 23.24 9.53 -30.36
N SER A 248 23.96 10.53 -30.88
CA SER A 248 23.68 11.91 -30.51
C SER A 248 22.22 12.22 -30.80
N ILE A 249 21.63 13.03 -29.93
CA ILE A 249 20.41 13.78 -30.24
C ILE A 249 20.66 14.52 -31.57
N PRO A 250 19.70 14.56 -32.52
CA PRO A 250 19.87 15.33 -33.75
C PRO A 250 20.21 16.79 -33.41
N ASP A 251 21.34 17.28 -33.93
CA ASP A 251 21.72 18.67 -33.72
C ASP A 251 20.74 19.56 -34.50
N CYS A 252 19.89 20.28 -33.77
CA CYS A 252 18.83 21.07 -34.37
C CYS A 252 19.33 22.30 -35.14
N ASP A 253 20.60 22.67 -34.93
CA ASP A 253 21.25 23.80 -35.57
C ASP A 253 22.03 23.39 -36.84
N ASP A 254 22.22 22.08 -37.11
CA ASP A 254 22.86 21.58 -38.34
C ASP A 254 21.90 21.63 -39.54
N THR A 255 21.95 22.75 -40.25
CA THR A 255 21.15 22.99 -41.45
C THR A 255 21.67 22.32 -42.73
N SER A 256 22.77 21.55 -42.67
CA SER A 256 23.50 21.10 -43.86
C SER A 256 22.95 19.85 -44.57
N ASN A 257 22.12 19.04 -43.89
CA ASN A 257 21.68 17.74 -44.40
C ASN A 257 20.14 17.58 -44.36
N PRO A 258 19.44 17.55 -45.52
CA PRO A 258 17.98 17.47 -45.56
C PRO A 258 17.42 16.11 -45.09
N ASP A 259 18.14 15.00 -45.28
CA ASP A 259 17.66 13.66 -44.86
C ASP A 259 17.76 13.44 -43.34
N HIS A 260 18.59 14.21 -42.65
CA HIS A 260 18.69 14.20 -41.18
C HIS A 260 17.49 14.88 -40.48
N ALA A 261 16.68 15.66 -41.20
CA ALA A 261 15.67 16.54 -40.59
C ALA A 261 14.45 15.84 -39.97
N SER A 262 14.22 14.55 -40.26
CA SER A 262 13.07 13.80 -39.71
C SER A 262 13.44 13.03 -38.44
N TRP A 263 12.95 13.51 -37.30
CA TRP A 263 13.05 12.87 -35.98
C TRP A 263 12.65 11.38 -35.99
N MET A 264 11.70 10.96 -36.83
CA MET A 264 11.25 9.56 -36.92
C MET A 264 12.31 8.63 -37.52
N ASN A 265 13.20 9.15 -38.39
CA ASN A 265 14.30 8.36 -38.95
C ASN A 265 15.36 8.00 -37.90
N TRP A 266 15.33 8.61 -36.70
CA TRP A 266 16.26 8.32 -35.61
C TRP A 266 16.00 6.95 -34.96
N PHE A 267 14.75 6.46 -34.99
CA PHE A 267 14.27 5.21 -34.38
C PHE A 267 13.41 4.33 -35.32
N GLY A 268 13.43 4.61 -36.63
CA GLY A 268 12.63 3.93 -37.65
C GLY A 268 13.47 3.48 -38.87
N GLY A 269 12.85 2.72 -39.77
CA GLY A 269 13.51 2.11 -40.94
C GLY A 269 14.69 1.22 -40.53
N PRO A 270 15.86 1.33 -41.18
CA PRO A 270 17.09 0.62 -40.78
C PRO A 270 17.55 0.91 -39.34
N ASN A 271 17.00 1.94 -38.69
CA ASN A 271 17.33 2.38 -37.33
C ASN A 271 16.29 1.96 -36.29
N LEU A 272 15.37 1.04 -36.63
CA LEU A 272 14.31 0.56 -35.74
C LEU A 272 14.87 0.00 -34.42
N ARG A 273 14.18 0.28 -33.31
CA ARG A 273 14.57 -0.14 -31.95
C ARG A 273 13.40 -0.72 -31.13
N TRP A 274 13.72 -1.39 -30.02
CA TRP A 274 12.74 -2.03 -29.14
C TRP A 274 11.75 -1.05 -28.50
N GLU A 275 12.16 0.19 -28.21
CA GLU A 275 11.26 1.23 -27.68
C GLU A 275 10.14 1.54 -28.69
N MET A 276 10.46 1.63 -29.98
CA MET A 276 9.47 1.86 -31.05
C MET A 276 8.55 0.65 -31.24
N ILE A 277 9.08 -0.58 -31.21
CA ILE A 277 8.24 -1.78 -31.23
C ILE A 277 7.27 -1.80 -30.03
N GLY A 278 7.72 -1.41 -28.82
CA GLY A 278 6.87 -1.28 -27.63
C GLY A 278 5.79 -0.20 -27.77
N ILE A 279 6.10 0.92 -28.43
CA ILE A 279 5.13 1.98 -28.77
C ILE A 279 4.08 1.45 -29.76
N LEU A 280 4.48 0.72 -30.80
CA LEU A 280 3.56 0.13 -31.79
C LEU A 280 2.65 -0.94 -31.17
N PHE A 281 3.17 -1.77 -30.25
CA PHE A 281 2.33 -2.67 -29.44
C PHE A 281 1.36 -1.90 -28.55
N SER A 282 1.82 -0.85 -27.86
CA SER A 282 0.97 -0.03 -27.00
C SER A 282 -0.18 0.61 -27.78
N TRP A 283 0.12 1.18 -28.95
CA TRP A 283 -0.87 1.74 -29.86
C TRP A 283 -1.86 0.66 -30.36
N ALA A 284 -1.36 -0.51 -30.79
CA ALA A 284 -2.23 -1.59 -31.28
C ALA A 284 -3.19 -2.09 -30.20
N GLY A 285 -2.73 -2.17 -28.94
CA GLY A 285 -3.60 -2.52 -27.81
C GLY A 285 -4.70 -1.48 -27.54
N ILE A 286 -4.40 -0.19 -27.70
CA ILE A 286 -5.40 0.89 -27.59
C ILE A 286 -6.40 0.78 -28.74
N ALA A 287 -5.92 0.63 -29.98
CA ALA A 287 -6.76 0.46 -31.16
C ALA A 287 -7.71 -0.75 -31.04
N PHE A 288 -7.23 -1.90 -30.55
CA PHE A 288 -8.09 -3.06 -30.27
C PHE A 288 -9.21 -2.75 -29.26
N ARG A 289 -9.01 -1.84 -28.29
CA ARG A 289 -10.07 -1.44 -27.34
C ARG A 289 -11.03 -0.41 -27.92
N CYS A 290 -10.60 0.43 -28.86
CA CYS A 290 -11.49 1.35 -29.59
C CYS A 290 -12.47 0.59 -30.50
N LYS A 291 -12.06 -0.55 -31.09
CA LYS A 291 -12.93 -1.37 -31.95
C LYS A 291 -14.11 -2.02 -31.19
N GLN A 292 -15.23 -2.19 -31.91
CA GLN A 292 -16.43 -2.87 -31.40
C GLN A 292 -16.23 -4.40 -31.42
N GLU A 293 -17.00 -5.13 -30.61
CA GLU A 293 -16.80 -6.58 -30.40
C GLU A 293 -17.09 -7.44 -31.65
N TRP A 294 -17.83 -6.91 -32.62
CA TRP A 294 -18.12 -7.52 -33.92
C TRP A 294 -17.22 -7.05 -35.07
N ASP A 295 -16.19 -6.22 -34.80
CA ASP A 295 -15.28 -5.76 -35.85
C ASP A 295 -14.58 -6.95 -36.54
N PRO A 296 -14.55 -7.01 -37.89
CA PRO A 296 -13.93 -8.12 -38.62
C PRO A 296 -12.45 -8.39 -38.29
N VAL A 297 -11.72 -7.48 -37.63
CA VAL A 297 -10.35 -7.69 -37.15
C VAL A 297 -10.25 -8.85 -36.17
N PHE A 298 -11.28 -9.09 -35.35
CA PHE A 298 -11.32 -10.20 -34.38
C PHE A 298 -11.57 -11.56 -35.05
N ASN A 299 -12.12 -11.57 -36.27
CA ASN A 299 -12.32 -12.77 -37.08
C ASN A 299 -11.08 -13.16 -37.89
N LEU A 300 -9.97 -12.42 -37.79
CA LEU A 300 -8.71 -12.77 -38.48
C LEU A 300 -8.04 -13.98 -37.78
N PRO A 301 -7.50 -14.96 -38.54
CA PRO A 301 -6.87 -16.16 -37.95
C PRO A 301 -5.76 -15.85 -36.93
N GLU A 302 -4.99 -14.77 -37.13
CA GLU A 302 -3.92 -14.37 -36.20
C GLU A 302 -4.45 -13.91 -34.82
N GLN A 303 -5.74 -13.60 -34.68
CA GLN A 303 -6.32 -13.31 -33.37
C GLN A 303 -6.54 -14.57 -32.52
N HIS A 304 -6.58 -15.77 -33.11
CA HIS A 304 -6.78 -17.03 -32.38
C HIS A 304 -8.03 -17.00 -31.47
N GLY A 305 -9.10 -16.32 -31.90
CA GLY A 305 -10.34 -16.15 -31.12
C GLY A 305 -10.30 -15.08 -30.02
N ARG A 306 -9.25 -14.24 -29.95
CA ARG A 306 -9.19 -13.11 -29.02
C ARG A 306 -10.21 -12.01 -29.35
N ASN A 307 -10.89 -11.52 -28.32
CA ASN A 307 -11.78 -10.36 -28.34
C ASN A 307 -11.03 -9.05 -28.02
N ARG A 308 -11.71 -7.88 -28.03
CA ARG A 308 -11.08 -6.56 -27.75
C ARG A 308 -10.20 -6.52 -26.49
N ASN A 309 -10.65 -7.12 -25.38
CA ASN A 309 -9.90 -7.11 -24.12
C ASN A 309 -8.68 -8.06 -24.16
N THR A 310 -8.85 -9.31 -24.60
CA THR A 310 -7.75 -10.29 -24.66
C THR A 310 -6.75 -10.00 -25.80
N ALA A 311 -7.18 -9.34 -26.87
CA ALA A 311 -6.29 -8.83 -27.90
C ALA A 311 -5.41 -7.70 -27.35
N ALA A 312 -6.02 -6.72 -26.67
CA ALA A 312 -5.32 -5.58 -26.08
C ALA A 312 -4.40 -5.97 -24.91
N ASP A 313 -4.83 -6.87 -24.03
CA ASP A 313 -3.97 -7.42 -22.98
C ASP A 313 -2.74 -8.12 -23.58
N ARG A 314 -2.94 -8.91 -24.64
CA ARG A 314 -1.81 -9.54 -25.33
C ARG A 314 -0.83 -8.52 -25.93
N MET A 315 -1.31 -7.36 -26.38
CA MET A 315 -0.44 -6.26 -26.81
C MET A 315 0.26 -5.59 -25.62
N ARG A 316 -0.41 -5.42 -24.48
CA ARG A 316 0.18 -4.92 -23.22
C ARG A 316 1.33 -5.81 -22.75
N GLU A 317 1.16 -7.14 -22.78
CA GLU A 317 2.24 -8.08 -22.46
C GLU A 317 3.46 -7.89 -23.37
N CYS A 318 3.23 -7.65 -24.66
CA CYS A 318 4.29 -7.44 -25.65
C CYS A 318 4.98 -6.08 -25.48
N ALA A 319 4.23 -5.01 -25.21
CA ALA A 319 4.79 -3.69 -24.89
C ALA A 319 5.65 -3.74 -23.61
N ALA A 320 5.15 -4.39 -22.55
CA ALA A 320 5.91 -4.61 -21.32
C ALA A 320 7.14 -5.50 -21.53
N ALA A 321 7.10 -6.46 -22.45
CA ALA A 321 8.28 -7.25 -22.85
C ALA A 321 9.31 -6.38 -23.59
N CYS A 322 8.90 -5.49 -24.51
CA CYS A 322 9.80 -4.55 -25.18
C CYS A 322 10.56 -3.65 -24.19
N ILE A 323 9.89 -3.17 -23.13
CA ILE A 323 10.55 -2.39 -22.06
C ILE A 323 11.61 -3.23 -21.35
N ARG A 324 11.31 -4.50 -20.98
CA ARG A 324 12.31 -5.40 -20.36
C ARG A 324 13.47 -5.77 -21.28
N LEU A 325 13.21 -5.88 -22.58
CA LEU A 325 14.25 -6.14 -23.59
C LEU A 325 15.26 -4.97 -23.70
N CYS A 326 14.84 -3.75 -23.37
CA CYS A 326 15.72 -2.57 -23.33
C CYS A 326 16.63 -2.52 -22.09
N GLU A 327 16.29 -3.22 -21.00
CA GLU A 327 17.08 -3.23 -19.75
C GLU A 327 18.54 -3.69 -19.92
N GLY A 328 18.87 -4.37 -21.03
CA GLY A 328 20.25 -4.75 -21.36
C GLY A 328 21.18 -3.57 -21.64
N HIS A 329 20.63 -2.44 -22.09
CA HIS A 329 21.30 -1.14 -22.18
C HIS A 329 20.25 -0.07 -21.85
N PHE A 330 19.99 0.12 -20.55
CA PHE A 330 18.90 0.96 -20.07
C PHE A 330 19.28 2.46 -20.09
N GLU A 331 19.11 3.08 -21.25
CA GLU A 331 19.25 4.52 -21.45
C GLU A 331 17.87 5.20 -21.39
N ILE A 332 17.68 6.17 -20.49
CA ILE A 332 16.41 6.89 -20.32
C ILE A 332 16.33 8.04 -21.33
N SER A 333 16.06 7.68 -22.58
CA SER A 333 15.84 8.59 -23.70
C SER A 333 14.36 9.04 -23.82
N ASP A 334 14.10 10.07 -24.62
CA ASP A 334 12.73 10.51 -24.94
C ASP A 334 11.85 9.36 -25.43
N ILE A 335 12.39 8.49 -26.31
CA ILE A 335 11.64 7.37 -26.89
C ILE A 335 11.38 6.25 -25.87
N MET A 336 12.27 6.07 -24.88
CA MET A 336 12.01 5.21 -23.72
C MET A 336 10.86 5.78 -22.87
N VAL A 337 10.87 7.09 -22.57
CA VAL A 337 9.79 7.74 -21.81
C VAL A 337 8.46 7.60 -22.55
N ILE A 338 8.42 7.78 -23.87
CA ILE A 338 7.22 7.57 -24.71
C ILE A 338 6.75 6.10 -24.66
N CYS A 339 7.67 5.13 -24.73
CA CYS A 339 7.33 3.71 -24.64
C CYS A 339 6.73 3.34 -23.27
N MET A 340 7.34 3.78 -22.17
CA MET A 340 6.84 3.54 -20.81
C MET A 340 5.48 4.22 -20.58
N LYS A 341 5.35 5.48 -21.01
CA LYS A 341 4.11 6.27 -20.98
C LYS A 341 2.96 5.56 -21.69
N ASN A 342 3.18 5.12 -22.93
CA ASN A 342 2.13 4.49 -23.75
C ASN A 342 1.79 3.07 -23.26
N SER A 343 2.77 2.32 -22.75
CA SER A 343 2.49 1.03 -22.10
C SER A 343 1.67 1.20 -20.81
N THR A 344 1.88 2.29 -20.06
CA THR A 344 1.08 2.58 -18.86
C THR A 344 -0.31 3.13 -19.22
N ARG A 345 -0.43 3.89 -20.32
CA ARG A 345 -1.74 4.31 -20.86
C ARG A 345 -2.59 3.12 -21.29
N LEU A 346 -2.00 2.15 -22.00
CA LEU A 346 -2.67 0.88 -22.31
C LEU A 346 -3.03 0.10 -21.03
N GLN A 347 -2.18 0.10 -20.01
CA GLN A 347 -2.50 -0.50 -18.70
C GLN A 347 -3.71 0.19 -18.04
N SER A 348 -3.79 1.53 -18.07
CA SER A 348 -4.94 2.33 -17.56
C SER A 348 -6.23 2.08 -18.33
N ILE A 349 -6.15 1.84 -19.64
CA ILE A 349 -7.33 1.45 -20.42
C ILE A 349 -7.76 0.01 -20.09
N LEU A 350 -6.87 -0.87 -19.62
CA LEU A 350 -7.16 -2.28 -19.31
C LEU A 350 -7.60 -2.56 -17.87
N ILE A 351 -7.06 -1.86 -16.87
CA ILE A 351 -7.46 -1.98 -15.46
C ILE A 351 -8.02 -0.64 -14.94
N SER A 352 -8.98 -0.70 -14.02
CA SER A 352 -9.75 0.46 -13.53
C SER A 352 -8.85 1.53 -12.89
N ASP A 353 -9.17 2.82 -13.12
CA ASP A 353 -8.24 3.94 -12.92
C ASP A 353 -7.98 4.32 -11.45
N GLU A 354 -8.74 3.74 -10.50
CA GLU A 354 -8.44 3.77 -9.06
C GLU A 354 -7.17 3.01 -8.66
N SER A 355 -6.66 2.13 -9.52
CA SER A 355 -5.71 1.10 -9.10
C SER A 355 -4.38 1.69 -8.63
N ASP A 356 -3.96 1.37 -7.40
CA ASP A 356 -2.63 1.69 -6.87
C ASP A 356 -1.50 1.16 -7.78
N ARG A 357 -1.76 0.12 -8.59
CA ARG A 357 -0.84 -0.33 -9.65
C ARG A 357 -0.58 0.78 -10.68
N LEU A 358 -1.62 1.43 -11.18
CA LEU A 358 -1.48 2.56 -12.10
C LEU A 358 -0.78 3.74 -11.44
N ARG A 359 -1.05 4.03 -10.16
CA ARG A 359 -0.35 5.10 -9.44
C ARG A 359 1.16 4.84 -9.35
N VAL A 360 1.56 3.60 -9.06
CA VAL A 360 2.98 3.19 -9.04
C VAL A 360 3.61 3.24 -10.45
N ASP A 361 2.88 2.78 -11.47
CA ASP A 361 3.41 2.73 -12.83
C ASP A 361 3.57 4.14 -13.41
N TYR A 362 2.59 5.04 -13.21
CA TYR A 362 2.74 6.45 -13.56
C TYR A 362 3.82 7.17 -12.75
N GLY A 363 4.04 6.81 -11.48
CA GLY A 363 5.22 7.27 -10.72
C GLY A 363 6.55 6.85 -11.37
N THR A 364 6.58 5.65 -11.94
CA THR A 364 7.75 5.12 -12.66
C THR A 364 7.97 5.87 -13.99
N VAL A 365 6.91 6.12 -14.78
CA VAL A 365 7.00 6.95 -16.00
C VAL A 365 7.44 8.38 -15.67
N ARG A 366 6.89 8.99 -14.62
CA ARG A 366 7.25 10.36 -14.18
C ARG A 366 8.71 10.45 -13.71
N SER A 367 9.23 9.40 -13.07
CA SER A 367 10.65 9.29 -12.71
C SER A 367 11.56 9.22 -13.95
N ALA A 368 11.16 8.45 -14.97
CA ALA A 368 11.88 8.40 -16.26
C ALA A 368 11.82 9.76 -17.00
N PHE A 369 10.65 10.41 -17.01
CA PHE A 369 10.44 11.75 -17.58
C PHE A 369 11.33 12.83 -16.93
N ILE A 370 11.49 12.81 -15.60
CA ILE A 370 12.43 13.69 -14.90
C ILE A 370 13.87 13.35 -15.34
N SER A 371 14.23 12.07 -15.37
CA SER A 371 15.58 11.59 -15.70
C SER A 371 16.03 11.94 -17.13
N ALA A 372 15.11 11.93 -18.09
CA ALA A 372 15.34 12.39 -19.47
C ALA A 372 15.46 13.92 -19.63
N GLY A 373 15.41 14.69 -18.52
CA GLY A 373 15.43 16.15 -18.54
C GLY A 373 14.16 16.81 -19.11
N LEU A 374 13.15 16.03 -19.49
CA LEU A 374 11.91 16.52 -20.10
C LEU A 374 11.06 17.37 -19.14
N HIS A 375 11.32 17.29 -17.83
CA HIS A 375 10.76 18.20 -16.83
C HIS A 375 11.26 19.66 -16.95
N ARG A 376 12.31 19.94 -17.74
CA ARG A 376 12.91 21.28 -17.93
C ARG A 376 13.18 21.57 -19.41
N VAL A 377 12.19 21.35 -20.26
CA VAL A 377 12.28 21.73 -21.68
C VAL A 377 12.26 23.26 -21.78
N THR A 378 13.28 23.83 -22.42
CA THR A 378 13.31 25.25 -22.78
C THR A 378 12.57 25.49 -24.10
N PRO A 379 11.91 26.65 -24.30
CA PRO A 379 11.47 27.07 -25.62
C PRO A 379 12.65 27.07 -26.62
N ALA A 380 12.46 26.50 -27.80
CA ALA A 380 13.48 26.47 -28.85
C ALA A 380 13.51 27.80 -29.63
N LYS A 381 14.67 28.13 -30.22
CA LYS A 381 14.84 29.34 -31.05
C LYS A 381 14.21 29.18 -32.45
N GLU A 382 14.44 28.03 -33.08
CA GLU A 382 13.71 27.56 -34.26
C GLU A 382 12.83 26.38 -33.86
N VAL A 383 11.62 26.31 -34.42
CA VAL A 383 10.69 25.22 -34.16
C VAL A 383 10.98 24.08 -35.13
N THR A 384 11.46 22.97 -34.61
CA THR A 384 11.70 21.72 -35.35
C THR A 384 10.65 20.67 -34.99
N PRO A 385 10.50 19.58 -35.77
CA PRO A 385 9.60 18.48 -35.41
C PRO A 385 9.96 17.88 -34.05
N PHE A 386 11.25 17.84 -33.70
CA PHE A 386 11.76 17.36 -32.42
C PHE A 386 11.43 18.30 -31.25
N SER A 387 11.64 19.61 -31.39
CA SER A 387 11.31 20.57 -30.32
C SER A 387 9.82 20.64 -30.06
N GLN A 388 9.00 20.59 -31.13
CA GLN A 388 7.55 20.51 -31.03
C GLN A 388 7.11 19.20 -30.35
N HIS A 389 7.73 18.06 -30.68
CA HIS A 389 7.42 16.79 -30.02
C HIS A 389 7.80 16.81 -28.52
N ARG A 390 8.96 17.38 -28.14
CA ARG A 390 9.35 17.55 -26.73
C ARG A 390 8.40 18.45 -25.95
N ALA A 391 7.95 19.56 -26.54
CA ALA A 391 6.94 20.44 -25.94
C ALA A 391 5.60 19.71 -25.73
N SER A 392 5.16 18.93 -26.71
CA SER A 392 3.97 18.08 -26.59
C SER A 392 4.14 17.03 -25.49
N LEU A 393 5.24 16.29 -25.47
CA LEU A 393 5.50 15.24 -24.48
C LEU A 393 5.55 15.80 -23.05
N ALA A 394 6.19 16.95 -22.84
CA ALA A 394 6.27 17.61 -21.54
C ALA A 394 4.92 18.14 -21.06
N SER A 395 4.20 18.86 -21.91
CA SER A 395 2.87 19.40 -21.56
C SER A 395 1.85 18.27 -21.33
N SER A 396 1.94 17.20 -22.11
CA SER A 396 1.17 15.96 -21.97
C SER A 396 1.42 15.32 -20.60
N MET A 397 2.68 15.00 -20.26
CA MET A 397 3.04 14.38 -18.97
C MET A 397 2.63 15.23 -17.76
N TYR A 398 2.79 16.55 -17.84
CA TYR A 398 2.43 17.49 -16.78
C TYR A 398 0.91 17.57 -16.58
N TYR A 399 0.12 17.65 -17.66
CA TYR A 399 -1.35 17.62 -17.61
C TYR A 399 -1.88 16.32 -16.99
N TYR A 400 -1.35 15.17 -17.40
CA TYR A 400 -1.79 13.87 -16.90
C TYR A 400 -1.47 13.64 -15.42
N ASP A 401 -0.38 14.23 -14.92
CA ASP A 401 -0.09 14.29 -13.49
C ASP A 401 -1.20 14.97 -12.70
N LYS A 402 -1.77 16.08 -13.19
CA LYS A 402 -2.87 16.78 -12.49
C LYS A 402 -4.20 16.04 -12.62
N SER A 403 -4.51 15.54 -13.82
CA SER A 403 -5.75 14.79 -14.08
C SER A 403 -5.88 13.56 -13.17
N HIS A 404 -4.86 12.71 -13.09
CA HIS A 404 -4.89 11.52 -12.20
C HIS A 404 -4.79 11.86 -10.70
N SER A 405 -4.21 13.01 -10.36
CA SER A 405 -4.10 13.48 -8.97
C SER A 405 -5.42 14.06 -8.46
N LEU A 406 -6.18 14.76 -9.31
CA LEU A 406 -7.57 15.15 -9.03
C LEU A 406 -8.48 13.92 -8.88
N PHE A 407 -8.50 13.03 -9.87
CA PHE A 407 -9.35 11.83 -9.88
C PHE A 407 -9.20 11.00 -8.60
N ASN A 408 -7.95 10.74 -8.18
CA ASN A 408 -7.64 9.95 -7.00
C ASN A 408 -7.57 10.77 -5.68
N ALA A 409 -7.73 12.09 -5.73
CA ALA A 409 -7.45 13.04 -4.64
C ALA A 409 -6.12 12.77 -3.92
N ARG A 410 -5.02 12.80 -4.66
CA ARG A 410 -3.66 12.58 -4.15
C ARG A 410 -2.74 13.74 -4.56
N PRO A 411 -1.62 13.98 -3.86
CA PRO A 411 -0.65 14.98 -4.29
C PRO A 411 -0.09 14.68 -5.70
N PRO A 412 0.11 15.73 -6.53
CA PRO A 412 0.77 15.65 -7.83
C PRO A 412 2.26 15.33 -7.67
N MET A 413 2.83 14.59 -8.64
CA MET A 413 4.24 14.16 -8.61
C MET A 413 5.17 15.08 -9.41
N LEU A 414 4.64 15.94 -10.29
CA LEU A 414 5.40 16.83 -11.17
C LEU A 414 5.12 18.31 -10.86
N SER A 415 5.53 18.81 -9.69
CA SER A 415 5.17 20.18 -9.27
C SER A 415 5.75 21.27 -10.18
N ASN A 416 4.95 22.32 -10.42
CA ASN A 416 5.31 23.53 -11.18
C ASN A 416 6.64 24.17 -10.75
N ARG A 417 7.02 24.02 -9.47
CA ARG A 417 8.25 24.59 -8.88
C ARG A 417 9.53 23.99 -9.45
N TYR A 418 9.42 22.80 -10.05
CA TYR A 418 10.53 22.07 -10.68
C TYR A 418 10.28 21.75 -12.16
N CYS A 419 9.05 21.97 -12.65
CA CYS A 419 8.64 21.65 -14.02
C CYS A 419 8.51 22.90 -14.89
N GLN A 420 9.42 23.05 -15.87
CA GLN A 420 9.31 24.01 -16.96
C GLN A 420 8.96 23.26 -18.25
N SER A 421 7.74 23.48 -18.74
CA SER A 421 7.22 22.89 -19.97
C SER A 421 6.65 23.98 -20.88
N PRO A 422 7.15 24.16 -22.12
CA PRO A 422 6.55 25.07 -23.08
C PRO A 422 5.28 24.43 -23.66
N LEU A 423 4.24 25.25 -23.85
CA LEU A 423 3.01 24.81 -24.51
C LEU A 423 3.29 24.51 -25.99
N PRO A 424 2.97 23.31 -26.52
CA PRO A 424 3.22 22.95 -27.91
C PRO A 424 2.39 23.83 -28.85
N LEU A 425 2.98 24.26 -29.97
CA LEU A 425 2.28 25.11 -30.93
C LEU A 425 1.12 24.36 -31.59
N ASP A 426 0.09 25.10 -31.98
CA ASP A 426 -1.14 24.55 -32.52
C ASP A 426 -1.01 24.19 -34.01
N LEU A 427 -0.27 23.10 -34.26
CA LEU A 427 0.15 22.67 -35.60
C LEU A 427 -0.38 21.28 -35.94
N CYS A 428 -0.84 21.10 -37.18
CA CYS A 428 -1.23 19.79 -37.72
C CYS A 428 -0.01 18.86 -37.79
N GLU A 429 -0.17 17.59 -37.38
CA GLU A 429 0.93 16.61 -37.43
C GLU A 429 1.49 16.41 -38.85
N ASN A 430 0.64 16.50 -39.88
CA ASN A 430 1.05 16.39 -41.28
C ASN A 430 1.86 17.61 -41.78
N ASP A 431 1.78 18.76 -41.07
CA ASP A 431 2.63 19.92 -41.34
C ASP A 431 3.93 19.83 -40.54
N VAL A 432 3.85 19.39 -39.27
CA VAL A 432 5.02 19.15 -38.39
C VAL A 432 5.98 18.12 -39.00
N TYR A 433 5.46 17.01 -39.53
CA TYR A 433 6.29 15.97 -40.17
C TYR A 433 6.42 16.14 -41.69
N GLY A 434 5.87 17.22 -42.26
CA GLY A 434 5.75 17.43 -43.71
C GLY A 434 6.92 18.16 -44.39
N GLY A 435 8.03 18.36 -43.68
CA GLY A 435 9.22 19.07 -44.19
C GLY A 435 9.30 20.55 -43.77
N ARG A 436 10.52 21.12 -43.80
CA ARG A 436 10.83 22.43 -43.18
C ARG A 436 10.02 23.59 -43.77
N GLU A 437 9.82 23.63 -45.09
CA GLU A 437 9.01 24.65 -45.75
C GLU A 437 7.55 24.61 -45.29
N ARG A 438 6.98 23.41 -45.20
CA ARG A 438 5.59 23.19 -44.79
C ARG A 438 5.37 23.52 -43.31
N LEU A 439 6.29 23.12 -42.44
CA LEU A 439 6.31 23.53 -41.02
C LEU A 439 6.41 25.05 -40.87
N THR A 440 7.32 25.70 -41.61
CA THR A 440 7.49 27.16 -41.59
C THR A 440 6.21 27.88 -42.06
N ALA A 441 5.59 27.39 -43.14
CA ALA A 441 4.33 27.93 -43.68
C ALA A 441 3.11 27.68 -42.78
N ALA A 442 3.16 26.70 -41.87
CA ALA A 442 2.16 26.47 -40.83
C ALA A 442 2.39 27.37 -39.60
N ILE A 443 3.64 27.53 -39.16
CA ILE A 443 4.01 28.46 -38.07
C ILE A 443 3.64 29.91 -38.43
N ALA A 444 3.80 30.31 -39.69
CA ALA A 444 3.39 31.62 -40.19
C ALA A 444 1.86 31.86 -40.21
N LYS A 445 1.04 30.85 -39.86
CA LYS A 445 -0.42 30.91 -39.72
C LYS A 445 -0.89 30.71 -38.26
N LEU A 446 0.00 30.98 -37.32
CA LEU A 446 -0.32 31.03 -35.89
C LEU A 446 -0.55 32.48 -35.44
N ASP A 447 -1.38 32.66 -34.42
CA ASP A 447 -1.50 33.94 -33.70
C ASP A 447 -0.29 34.18 -32.77
N SER A 448 -0.24 35.35 -32.14
CA SER A 448 0.82 35.70 -31.17
C SER A 448 0.82 34.81 -29.91
N ASN A 449 -0.22 34.02 -29.69
CA ASN A 449 -0.34 33.06 -28.59
C ASN A 449 -0.05 31.61 -29.06
N GLY A 450 0.31 31.38 -30.32
CA GLY A 450 0.63 30.06 -30.87
C GLY A 450 -0.57 29.17 -31.22
N TRP A 451 -1.78 29.74 -31.38
CA TRP A 451 -2.99 29.08 -31.87
C TRP A 451 -3.14 29.19 -33.39
N ASN A 452 -3.78 28.22 -34.05
CA ASN A 452 -4.00 28.27 -35.49
C ASN A 452 -5.11 29.26 -35.88
N THR A 453 -4.88 30.05 -36.93
CA THR A 453 -5.88 31.01 -37.43
C THR A 453 -6.87 30.40 -38.43
N ASN A 454 -6.72 29.12 -38.79
CA ASN A 454 -7.48 28.48 -39.86
C ASN A 454 -8.83 27.90 -39.37
N GLY A 455 -9.00 27.71 -38.06
CA GLY A 455 -10.24 27.23 -37.46
C GLY A 455 -10.35 25.71 -37.32
N HIS A 456 -9.30 24.96 -37.65
CA HIS A 456 -9.27 23.50 -37.51
C HIS A 456 -8.91 23.08 -36.08
N ILE A 457 -9.28 21.85 -35.70
CA ILE A 457 -8.91 21.25 -34.42
C ILE A 457 -7.94 20.08 -34.67
N PHE A 458 -6.81 20.10 -33.95
CA PHE A 458 -5.74 19.11 -33.99
C PHE A 458 -5.49 18.52 -32.59
N THR A 459 -4.70 17.43 -32.51
CA THR A 459 -4.26 16.82 -31.24
C THR A 459 -3.49 17.83 -30.38
N THR A 460 -2.71 18.68 -31.04
CA THR A 460 -1.97 19.80 -30.45
C THR A 460 -2.90 20.89 -29.91
N THR A 461 -4.01 21.21 -30.59
CA THR A 461 -5.03 22.17 -30.11
C THR A 461 -5.63 21.71 -28.79
N TRP A 462 -6.06 20.45 -28.71
CA TRP A 462 -6.65 19.88 -27.50
C TRP A 462 -5.64 19.80 -26.36
N LEU A 463 -4.43 19.30 -26.64
CA LEU A 463 -3.32 19.27 -25.66
C LEU A 463 -2.96 20.68 -25.16
N ARG A 464 -2.90 21.69 -26.03
CA ARG A 464 -2.55 23.07 -25.65
C ARG A 464 -3.57 23.64 -24.66
N ALA A 465 -4.87 23.48 -24.93
CA ALA A 465 -5.93 23.91 -24.02
C ALA A 465 -5.81 23.22 -22.63
N LEU A 466 -5.67 21.89 -22.61
CA LEU A 466 -5.57 21.12 -21.37
C LEU A 466 -4.29 21.40 -20.57
N ALA A 467 -3.18 21.65 -21.25
CA ALA A 467 -1.93 22.08 -20.62
C ALA A 467 -2.06 23.46 -19.97
N MET A 468 -2.81 24.39 -20.58
CA MET A 468 -3.09 25.72 -20.00
C MET A 468 -3.94 25.63 -18.72
N LEU A 469 -4.83 24.64 -18.59
CA LEU A 469 -5.59 24.40 -17.34
C LEU A 469 -4.76 23.75 -16.23
N SER A 470 -3.59 23.18 -16.55
CA SER A 470 -2.82 22.36 -15.60
C SER A 470 -2.28 23.13 -14.38
N PRO A 471 -1.82 24.41 -14.49
CA PRO A 471 -1.50 25.23 -13.32
C PRO A 471 -2.70 25.50 -12.41
N ILE A 472 -3.91 25.68 -12.97
CA ILE A 472 -5.14 25.86 -12.18
C ILE A 472 -5.42 24.59 -11.38
N ARG A 473 -5.26 23.41 -12.00
CA ARG A 473 -5.43 22.11 -11.34
C ARG A 473 -4.38 21.83 -10.27
N GLU A 474 -3.13 22.26 -10.46
CA GLU A 474 -2.13 22.19 -9.39
C GLU A 474 -2.46 23.15 -8.24
N GLY A 475 -2.88 24.39 -8.52
CA GLY A 475 -3.31 25.35 -7.50
C GLY A 475 -4.50 24.84 -6.68
N ILE A 476 -5.52 24.27 -7.35
CA ILE A 476 -6.65 23.59 -6.70
C ILE A 476 -6.14 22.46 -5.78
N LEU A 477 -5.28 21.57 -6.28
CA LEU A 477 -4.68 20.50 -5.47
C LEU A 477 -3.84 21.02 -4.30
N GLU A 478 -3.12 22.14 -4.46
CA GLU A 478 -2.36 22.78 -3.39
C GLU A 478 -3.29 23.35 -2.29
N LEU A 479 -4.36 24.08 -2.64
CA LEU A 479 -5.29 24.62 -1.63
C LEU A 479 -6.04 23.52 -0.86
N THR A 480 -6.36 22.41 -1.55
CA THR A 480 -7.07 21.26 -0.99
C THR A 480 -6.20 20.33 -0.14
N LEU A 481 -4.98 20.01 -0.58
CA LEU A 481 -4.14 18.95 0.03
C LEU A 481 -3.00 19.49 0.92
N SER A 482 -2.88 20.80 1.10
CA SER A 482 -1.86 21.38 1.97
C SER A 482 -2.23 21.27 3.45
N VAL A 483 -1.57 20.32 4.14
CA VAL A 483 -1.64 20.17 5.59
C VAL A 483 -1.27 21.49 6.29
N ASN A 484 -2.04 21.89 7.32
CA ASN A 484 -1.83 23.08 8.15
C ASN A 484 -1.85 24.45 7.41
N SER A 485 -2.39 24.55 6.19
CA SER A 485 -2.39 25.79 5.39
C SER A 485 -3.80 26.31 5.06
N THR A 486 -4.45 27.01 5.99
CA THR A 486 -5.74 27.68 5.76
C THR A 486 -5.66 28.62 4.54
N PHE A 487 -6.47 28.36 3.52
CA PHE A 487 -6.56 29.24 2.35
C PHE A 487 -7.59 30.35 2.57
N THR A 488 -7.40 31.46 1.86
CA THR A 488 -8.28 32.62 1.87
C THR A 488 -9.16 32.65 0.62
N LYS A 489 -10.35 33.27 0.73
CA LYS A 489 -11.25 33.54 -0.41
C LYS A 489 -10.50 34.13 -1.62
N SER A 490 -9.60 35.09 -1.37
CA SER A 490 -8.77 35.75 -2.38
C SER A 490 -7.86 34.80 -3.17
N GLN A 491 -7.37 33.70 -2.58
CA GLN A 491 -6.56 32.71 -3.31
C GLN A 491 -7.41 31.89 -4.29
N VAL A 492 -8.64 31.52 -3.91
CA VAL A 492 -9.56 30.81 -4.80
C VAL A 492 -10.08 31.73 -5.91
N GLU A 493 -10.40 32.98 -5.56
CA GLU A 493 -10.75 34.04 -6.53
C GLU A 493 -9.60 34.32 -7.51
N HIS A 494 -8.34 34.29 -7.05
CA HIS A 494 -7.18 34.45 -7.94
C HIS A 494 -7.10 33.32 -8.97
N LEU A 495 -7.31 32.06 -8.56
CA LEU A 495 -7.36 30.91 -9.48
C LEU A 495 -8.56 31.00 -10.43
N LYS A 496 -9.72 31.48 -9.96
CA LYS A 496 -10.90 31.72 -10.81
C LYS A 496 -10.62 32.79 -11.88
N VAL A 497 -10.02 33.92 -11.52
CA VAL A 497 -9.60 34.98 -12.46
C VAL A 497 -8.49 34.51 -13.42
N GLN A 498 -7.60 33.61 -13.00
CA GLN A 498 -6.64 32.98 -13.93
C GLN A 498 -7.34 32.03 -14.91
N LEU A 499 -8.29 31.22 -14.45
CA LEU A 499 -9.09 30.32 -15.29
C LEU A 499 -9.92 31.09 -16.32
N GLU A 500 -10.58 32.18 -15.92
CA GLU A 500 -11.33 33.08 -16.81
C GLU A 500 -10.42 33.67 -17.90
N LYS A 501 -9.18 34.07 -17.56
CA LYS A 501 -8.18 34.54 -18.53
C LYS A 501 -7.72 33.45 -19.51
N ILE A 502 -7.56 32.21 -19.03
CA ILE A 502 -7.23 31.06 -19.88
C ILE A 502 -8.36 30.81 -20.89
N VAL A 503 -9.62 30.73 -20.43
CA VAL A 503 -10.79 30.50 -21.29
C VAL A 503 -10.99 31.64 -22.29
N ALA A 504 -10.82 32.90 -21.87
CA ALA A 504 -10.88 34.06 -22.76
C ALA A 504 -9.73 34.10 -23.80
N SER A 505 -8.64 33.36 -23.58
CA SER A 505 -7.53 33.22 -24.53
C SER A 505 -7.67 32.03 -25.50
N TYR A 506 -8.75 31.24 -25.40
CA TYR A 506 -9.04 30.17 -26.35
C TYR A 506 -9.63 30.72 -27.65
N PRO A 507 -9.17 30.27 -28.83
CA PRO A 507 -9.66 30.77 -30.10
C PRO A 507 -11.13 30.36 -30.37
N PRO A 508 -11.90 31.13 -31.18
CA PRO A 508 -13.33 30.90 -31.40
C PRO A 508 -13.72 29.55 -32.01
N HIS A 509 -12.74 28.75 -32.46
CA HIS A 509 -12.92 27.43 -33.03
C HIS A 509 -12.80 26.28 -32.00
N ILE A 510 -12.30 26.52 -30.78
CA ILE A 510 -12.41 25.55 -29.67
C ILE A 510 -13.38 25.98 -28.54
N GLN A 511 -13.87 27.22 -28.59
CA GLN A 511 -14.95 27.67 -27.72
C GLN A 511 -16.22 26.85 -27.99
N TYR A 512 -16.85 26.39 -26.89
CA TYR A 512 -18.11 25.66 -26.86
C TYR A 512 -19.29 26.60 -27.09
N ARG A 513 -20.32 26.14 -27.81
CA ARG A 513 -21.47 26.99 -28.21
C ARG A 513 -22.82 26.43 -27.74
N GLY A 514 -22.81 25.48 -26.80
CA GLY A 514 -24.00 24.90 -26.17
C GLY A 514 -24.56 23.66 -26.88
N ASN A 515 -25.58 23.04 -26.29
CA ASN A 515 -26.15 21.77 -26.75
C ASN A 515 -26.72 21.79 -28.18
N SER A 516 -26.91 22.97 -28.79
CA SER A 516 -27.41 23.13 -30.16
C SER A 516 -26.41 22.75 -31.25
N GLU A 517 -25.12 22.59 -30.93
CA GLU A 517 -24.08 22.25 -31.92
C GLU A 517 -24.34 20.90 -32.63
N TRP A 518 -25.00 19.95 -31.98
CA TRP A 518 -25.39 18.66 -32.57
C TRP A 518 -26.51 18.74 -33.62
N HIS A 519 -27.22 19.86 -33.69
CA HIS A 519 -28.40 20.04 -34.55
C HIS A 519 -28.14 20.93 -35.78
N LEU A 520 -26.87 21.24 -36.08
CA LEU A 520 -26.48 22.15 -37.18
C LEU A 520 -26.64 21.56 -38.60
N GLN A 521 -27.49 20.55 -38.79
CA GLN A 521 -27.93 20.06 -40.10
C GLN A 521 -28.96 21.01 -40.76
N SER A 522 -28.69 22.32 -40.83
CA SER A 522 -29.21 23.20 -41.89
C SER A 522 -28.61 24.61 -41.90
N ALA A 523 -28.35 25.09 -43.12
CA ALA A 523 -28.26 26.50 -43.53
C ALA A 523 -27.21 27.44 -42.87
N SER A 524 -26.24 27.84 -43.71
CA SER A 524 -25.64 29.20 -43.78
C SER A 524 -24.39 29.57 -42.94
N GLN A 525 -23.63 28.63 -42.37
CA GLN A 525 -22.25 28.91 -41.91
C GLN A 525 -21.22 27.99 -42.57
N SER A 526 -20.00 28.52 -42.80
CA SER A 526 -19.06 28.04 -43.84
C SER A 526 -18.05 26.96 -43.41
N HIS A 527 -18.29 26.29 -42.28
CA HIS A 527 -17.69 25.00 -41.91
C HIS A 527 -18.68 24.26 -41.01
N GLU A 528 -19.17 23.11 -41.48
CA GLU A 528 -19.99 22.20 -40.67
C GLU A 528 -19.04 21.39 -39.78
N ARG A 529 -19.13 21.54 -38.45
CA ARG A 529 -18.27 20.82 -37.50
C ARG A 529 -18.59 19.33 -37.55
N SER A 530 -17.57 18.49 -37.72
CA SER A 530 -17.74 17.05 -37.57
C SER A 530 -18.15 16.70 -36.14
N ALA A 531 -18.88 15.58 -35.95
CA ALA A 531 -19.22 15.07 -34.61
C ALA A 531 -17.97 14.87 -33.72
N HIS A 532 -16.82 14.59 -34.33
CA HIS A 532 -15.54 14.53 -33.64
C HIS A 532 -15.05 15.92 -33.15
N GLU A 533 -15.15 16.96 -33.97
CA GLU A 533 -14.79 18.33 -33.53
C GLU A 533 -15.71 18.80 -32.41
N VAL A 534 -17.02 18.52 -32.51
CA VAL A 534 -17.98 18.78 -31.43
C VAL A 534 -17.63 17.99 -30.16
N TYR A 535 -17.19 16.73 -30.28
CA TYR A 535 -16.66 15.98 -29.13
C TYR A 535 -15.47 16.71 -28.49
N ILE A 536 -14.47 17.16 -29.27
CA ILE A 536 -13.28 17.82 -28.70
C ILE A 536 -13.63 19.15 -28.02
N THR A 537 -14.44 20.02 -28.64
CA THR A 537 -14.82 21.31 -28.02
C THR A 537 -15.62 21.08 -26.73
N THR A 538 -16.57 20.14 -26.76
CA THR A 538 -17.35 19.74 -25.59
C THR A 538 -16.45 19.14 -24.50
N ARG A 539 -15.46 18.33 -24.87
CA ARG A 539 -14.53 17.68 -23.95
C ARG A 539 -13.57 18.69 -23.31
N ILE A 540 -13.12 19.72 -24.04
CA ILE A 540 -12.39 20.88 -23.48
C ILE A 540 -13.28 21.64 -22.49
N HIS A 541 -14.55 21.86 -22.81
CA HIS A 541 -15.49 22.55 -21.92
C HIS A 541 -15.73 21.78 -20.61
N LEU A 542 -15.86 20.45 -20.65
CA LEU A 542 -15.91 19.61 -19.45
C LEU A 542 -14.65 19.73 -18.58
N ASP A 543 -13.47 19.86 -19.19
CA ASP A 543 -12.22 20.10 -18.44
C ASP A 543 -12.15 21.52 -17.83
N VAL A 544 -12.82 22.52 -18.42
CA VAL A 544 -13.00 23.87 -17.84
C VAL A 544 -14.01 23.83 -16.69
N LEU A 545 -15.20 23.26 -16.92
CA LEU A 545 -16.28 23.09 -15.95
C LEU A 545 -15.81 22.36 -14.70
N GLN A 546 -14.99 21.30 -14.83
CA GLN A 546 -14.39 20.62 -13.68
C GLN A 546 -13.51 21.56 -12.83
N CYS A 547 -12.79 22.49 -13.45
CA CYS A 547 -12.00 23.48 -12.70
C CYS A 547 -12.90 24.52 -12.02
N GLN A 548 -13.97 24.98 -12.68
CA GLN A 548 -14.95 25.90 -12.09
C GLN A 548 -15.71 25.26 -10.93
N PHE A 549 -16.15 24.01 -11.09
CA PHE A 549 -16.82 23.19 -10.08
C PHE A 549 -15.96 23.04 -8.83
N LEU A 550 -14.69 22.65 -8.99
CA LEU A 550 -13.75 22.49 -7.87
C LEU A 550 -13.37 23.81 -7.19
N LEU A 551 -13.32 24.93 -7.93
CA LEU A 551 -13.10 26.25 -7.33
C LEU A 551 -14.33 26.77 -6.58
N GLN A 552 -15.53 26.60 -7.11
CA GLN A 552 -16.77 27.00 -6.42
C GLN A 552 -17.04 26.10 -5.22
N ARG A 553 -16.68 24.82 -5.27
CA ARG A 553 -16.64 23.93 -4.10
C ARG A 553 -15.83 24.53 -2.95
N LEU A 554 -14.57 24.91 -3.22
CA LEU A 554 -13.65 25.56 -2.27
C LEU A 554 -14.10 26.96 -1.80
N LEU A 555 -15.17 27.51 -2.39
CA LEU A 555 -15.85 28.70 -1.87
C LEU A 555 -17.08 28.33 -1.04
N VAL A 556 -17.88 27.35 -1.45
CA VAL A 556 -19.10 26.93 -0.76
C VAL A 556 -18.81 26.32 0.61
N SER A 557 -17.92 25.34 0.71
CA SER A 557 -17.75 24.57 1.96
C SER A 557 -16.77 25.22 2.97
N ARG A 558 -16.07 26.31 2.59
CA ARG A 558 -15.55 27.37 3.48
C ARG A 558 -16.55 28.50 3.82
N GLN A 559 -17.80 28.45 3.34
CA GLN A 559 -18.83 29.49 3.53
C GLN A 559 -18.46 30.87 2.92
N PHE A 560 -17.61 30.89 1.90
CA PHE A 560 -17.25 32.09 1.13
C PHE A 560 -18.25 32.44 0.01
N SER A 561 -19.11 31.50 -0.40
CA SER A 561 -20.22 31.71 -1.35
C SER A 561 -21.43 30.83 -1.02
N GLY A 562 -22.61 31.21 -1.51
CA GLY A 562 -23.81 30.36 -1.47
C GLY A 562 -23.75 29.19 -2.45
N GLY A 563 -24.61 28.18 -2.26
CA GLY A 563 -24.57 26.93 -3.02
C GLY A 563 -25.09 26.98 -4.47
N GLN A 564 -25.63 28.11 -4.94
CA GLN A 564 -26.26 28.23 -6.26
C GLN A 564 -25.24 28.05 -7.40
N ASP A 565 -24.14 28.82 -7.43
CA ASP A 565 -23.09 28.71 -8.47
C ASP A 565 -22.58 27.27 -8.66
N LEU A 566 -22.39 26.52 -7.57
CA LEU A 566 -21.91 25.15 -7.58
C LEU A 566 -22.96 24.18 -8.15
N PHE A 567 -24.25 24.43 -7.88
CA PHE A 567 -25.35 23.67 -8.44
C PHE A 567 -25.55 23.98 -9.93
N ASP A 568 -25.49 25.24 -10.33
CA ASP A 568 -25.66 25.68 -11.72
C ASP A 568 -24.58 25.05 -12.62
N ILE A 569 -23.32 25.04 -12.17
CA ILE A 569 -22.20 24.35 -12.87
C ILE A 569 -22.42 22.82 -12.90
N ALA A 570 -22.99 22.23 -11.85
CA ALA A 570 -23.32 20.80 -11.84
C ALA A 570 -24.44 20.46 -12.85
N GLN A 571 -25.45 21.32 -12.97
CA GLN A 571 -26.53 21.18 -13.95
C GLN A 571 -26.04 21.41 -15.38
N GLU A 572 -25.19 22.41 -15.62
CA GLU A 572 -24.54 22.62 -16.92
C GLU A 572 -23.68 21.41 -17.30
N THR A 573 -22.77 20.97 -16.42
CA THR A 573 -21.90 19.81 -16.66
C THR A 573 -22.70 18.54 -16.95
N MET A 574 -23.81 18.31 -16.25
CA MET A 574 -24.70 17.19 -16.53
C MET A 574 -25.37 17.33 -17.90
N SER A 575 -25.93 18.51 -18.22
CA SER A 575 -26.57 18.80 -19.51
C SER A 575 -25.61 18.55 -20.69
N VAL A 576 -24.35 18.97 -20.54
CA VAL A 576 -23.27 18.77 -21.53
C VAL A 576 -22.94 17.27 -21.73
N ILE A 577 -22.87 16.48 -20.66
CA ILE A 577 -22.61 15.03 -20.72
C ILE A 577 -23.79 14.27 -21.34
N LEU A 578 -25.02 14.65 -20.99
CA LEU A 578 -26.23 14.06 -21.57
C LEU A 578 -26.37 14.42 -23.06
N SER A 579 -25.96 15.64 -23.45
CA SER A 579 -25.91 16.06 -24.86
C SER A 579 -24.96 15.18 -25.70
N LEU A 580 -23.78 14.84 -25.17
CA LEU A 580 -22.86 13.85 -25.79
C LEU A 580 -23.50 12.46 -25.92
N TRP A 581 -24.17 11.97 -24.88
CA TRP A 581 -24.71 10.60 -24.86
C TRP A 581 -26.01 10.42 -25.65
N LEU A 582 -26.84 11.47 -25.75
CA LEU A 582 -27.95 11.50 -26.70
C LEU A 582 -27.45 11.36 -28.14
N ASN A 583 -26.30 11.94 -28.46
CA ASN A 583 -25.67 11.91 -29.78
C ASN A 583 -24.61 10.81 -29.95
N ARG A 584 -24.53 9.83 -29.04
CA ARG A 584 -23.54 8.72 -29.09
C ARG A 584 -23.56 7.94 -30.41
N ASP A 585 -24.70 7.91 -31.10
CA ASP A 585 -24.86 7.22 -32.38
C ASP A 585 -24.08 7.92 -33.52
N GLN A 586 -23.72 9.21 -33.34
CA GLN A 586 -22.76 9.96 -34.17
C GLN A 586 -21.29 9.81 -33.70
N LEU A 587 -21.05 9.15 -32.56
CA LEU A 587 -19.77 9.08 -31.84
C LEU A 587 -19.32 7.62 -31.63
N GLN A 588 -19.67 6.71 -32.55
CA GLN A 588 -19.49 5.26 -32.35
C GLN A 588 -18.02 4.85 -32.14
N GLU A 589 -17.07 5.52 -32.82
CA GLU A 589 -15.63 5.33 -32.63
C GLU A 589 -15.16 5.70 -31.20
N LEU A 590 -15.88 6.62 -30.54
CA LEU A 590 -15.53 7.20 -29.23
C LEU A 590 -16.27 6.56 -28.04
N HIS A 591 -17.00 5.45 -28.26
CA HIS A 591 -17.63 4.66 -27.18
C HIS A 591 -16.68 4.35 -26.02
N HIS A 592 -15.38 4.19 -26.30
CA HIS A 592 -14.30 3.89 -25.35
C HIS A 592 -13.91 5.02 -24.38
N ALA A 593 -14.55 6.20 -24.47
CA ALA A 593 -14.25 7.36 -23.62
C ALA A 593 -15.42 7.79 -22.71
N PHE A 594 -16.60 7.19 -22.88
CA PHE A 594 -17.82 7.57 -22.16
C PHE A 594 -17.81 7.15 -20.69
N ASP A 595 -17.15 6.06 -20.33
CA ASP A 595 -16.96 5.62 -18.95
C ASP A 595 -16.08 6.61 -18.17
N TRP A 596 -14.95 7.04 -18.75
CA TRP A 596 -14.10 8.08 -18.16
C TRP A 596 -14.83 9.43 -18.04
N ILE A 597 -15.70 9.79 -18.99
CA ILE A 597 -16.52 11.00 -18.91
C ILE A 597 -17.57 10.89 -17.80
N ALA A 598 -18.27 9.75 -17.71
CA ALA A 598 -19.28 9.50 -16.68
C ALA A 598 -18.68 9.58 -15.28
N VAL A 599 -17.52 8.95 -15.05
CA VAL A 599 -16.84 8.97 -13.76
C VAL A 599 -16.23 10.35 -13.48
N SER A 600 -15.42 10.90 -14.37
CA SER A 600 -14.60 12.10 -14.06
C SER A 600 -15.38 13.41 -13.96
N TYR A 601 -16.58 13.48 -14.54
CA TYR A 601 -17.42 14.70 -14.60
C TYR A 601 -18.86 14.43 -14.18
N GLY A 602 -19.46 13.34 -14.68
CA GLY A 602 -20.88 13.05 -14.50
C GLY A 602 -21.28 12.75 -13.06
N MET A 603 -20.65 11.75 -12.44
CA MET A 603 -21.01 11.28 -11.10
C MET A 603 -20.82 12.35 -9.98
N PRO A 604 -19.73 13.18 -9.97
CA PRO A 604 -19.64 14.29 -9.04
C PRO A 604 -20.76 15.32 -9.23
N CYS A 605 -21.10 15.68 -10.47
CA CYS A 605 -22.18 16.63 -10.73
C CYS A 605 -23.56 16.03 -10.39
N ALA A 606 -23.80 14.76 -10.74
CA ALA A 606 -24.98 14.00 -10.32
C ALA A 606 -25.15 14.01 -8.80
N GLY A 607 -24.06 13.91 -8.03
CA GLY A 607 -24.12 14.03 -6.58
C GLY A 607 -24.61 15.40 -6.08
N ILE A 608 -24.17 16.51 -6.67
CA ILE A 608 -24.65 17.86 -6.27
C ILE A 608 -26.13 18.02 -6.65
N LEU A 609 -26.55 17.45 -7.78
CA LEU A 609 -27.94 17.45 -8.22
C LEU A 609 -28.83 16.61 -7.29
N CYS A 610 -28.39 15.40 -6.92
CA CYS A 610 -29.00 14.59 -5.87
C CYS A 610 -29.11 15.38 -4.56
N VAL A 611 -28.02 16.03 -4.12
CA VAL A 611 -27.92 16.82 -2.88
C VAL A 611 -29.04 17.84 -2.74
N GLN A 612 -29.25 18.68 -3.75
CA GLN A 612 -30.31 19.69 -3.63
C GLN A 612 -31.71 19.08 -3.82
N LEU A 613 -31.84 17.98 -4.58
CA LEU A 613 -33.12 17.26 -4.76
C LEU A 613 -33.69 16.75 -3.43
N LEU A 614 -32.92 15.97 -2.64
CA LEU A 614 -33.42 15.44 -1.37
C LEU A 614 -33.66 16.55 -0.34
N ARG A 615 -32.83 17.61 -0.33
CA ARG A 615 -33.04 18.84 0.47
C ARG A 615 -34.39 19.47 0.19
N ALA A 616 -34.75 19.67 -1.08
CA ALA A 616 -36.05 20.25 -1.42
C ALA A 616 -37.22 19.33 -1.04
N SER A 617 -37.02 18.02 -1.00
CA SER A 617 -38.04 17.03 -0.63
C SER A 617 -38.15 16.76 0.87
N ASN A 618 -37.42 17.51 1.71
CA ASN A 618 -37.44 17.43 3.17
C ASN A 618 -37.09 16.05 3.76
N LEU A 619 -36.46 15.13 3.02
CA LEU A 619 -35.92 13.87 3.58
C LEU A 619 -34.61 14.11 4.37
N VAL A 620 -34.43 15.35 4.85
CA VAL A 620 -33.15 16.04 4.97
C VAL A 620 -33.33 17.29 5.85
N PRO A 621 -32.58 17.46 6.96
CA PRO A 621 -32.48 18.75 7.64
C PRO A 621 -31.70 19.79 6.81
N PRO A 622 -32.08 21.08 6.85
CA PRO A 622 -31.30 22.16 6.23
C PRO A 622 -29.93 22.35 6.90
N ALA A 623 -29.00 23.00 6.18
CA ALA A 623 -27.63 23.21 6.66
C ALA A 623 -27.58 24.05 7.95
N PRO A 624 -26.61 23.77 8.87
CA PRO A 624 -26.49 24.48 10.14
C PRO A 624 -26.16 25.97 9.92
N GLN A 625 -26.81 26.83 10.71
CA GLN A 625 -26.59 28.28 10.69
C GLN A 625 -25.26 28.64 11.37
N SER A 626 -24.68 29.77 10.97
CA SER A 626 -23.56 30.42 11.65
C SER A 626 -23.99 31.76 12.26
N ASP A 627 -23.38 32.14 13.39
CA ASP A 627 -23.73 33.32 14.20
C ASP A 627 -23.29 34.65 13.56
N LEU A 628 -23.83 34.96 12.39
CA LEU A 628 -23.67 36.26 11.71
C LEU A 628 -24.96 37.10 11.83
N PRO A 629 -24.87 38.44 12.02
CA PRO A 629 -26.04 39.30 12.13
C PRO A 629 -26.98 39.20 10.92
N SER A 630 -28.28 39.05 11.21
CA SER A 630 -29.30 38.65 10.24
C SER A 630 -29.64 39.71 9.18
N THR A 631 -29.17 39.53 7.93
CA THR A 631 -29.67 40.32 6.77
C THR A 631 -29.76 39.55 5.43
N SER A 632 -30.34 38.35 5.39
CA SER A 632 -31.09 37.84 4.22
C SER A 632 -31.91 36.59 4.57
N ALA A 633 -32.94 36.28 3.77
CA ALA A 633 -33.75 35.08 3.92
C ALA A 633 -33.01 33.84 3.37
N HIS A 634 -33.42 32.64 3.82
CA HIS A 634 -32.80 31.34 3.52
C HIS A 634 -32.33 31.17 2.06
N ASP A 635 -31.01 30.98 1.87
CA ASP A 635 -30.40 30.60 0.59
C ASP A 635 -30.64 29.10 0.26
N TYR A 636 -31.90 28.75 0.04
CA TYR A 636 -32.25 27.51 -0.66
C TYR A 636 -31.93 27.65 -2.15
N VAL A 637 -31.10 26.74 -2.67
CA VAL A 637 -30.81 26.63 -4.11
C VAL A 637 -32.12 26.46 -4.88
N ARG A 638 -32.30 27.26 -5.93
CA ARG A 638 -33.52 27.29 -6.75
C ARG A 638 -33.33 26.43 -7.99
N PHE A 639 -34.19 25.44 -8.18
CA PHE A 639 -34.12 24.51 -9.31
C PHE A 639 -35.48 23.85 -9.62
N SER A 640 -35.60 23.26 -10.81
CA SER A 640 -36.74 22.44 -11.21
C SER A 640 -36.51 20.98 -10.80
N ARG A 641 -37.35 20.44 -9.90
CA ARG A 641 -37.22 19.05 -9.42
C ARG A 641 -37.37 18.03 -10.55
N SER A 642 -38.32 18.24 -11.46
CA SER A 642 -38.57 17.35 -12.59
C SER A 642 -37.39 17.34 -13.57
N GLU A 643 -36.76 18.48 -13.82
CA GLU A 643 -35.58 18.58 -14.67
C GLU A 643 -34.38 17.86 -14.04
N VAL A 644 -34.16 18.03 -12.74
CA VAL A 644 -33.11 17.31 -12.01
C VAL A 644 -33.35 15.81 -12.04
N VAL A 645 -34.57 15.34 -11.73
CA VAL A 645 -34.93 13.91 -11.79
C VAL A 645 -34.75 13.36 -13.22
N GLN A 646 -35.17 14.08 -14.25
CA GLN A 646 -34.99 13.68 -15.65
C GLN A 646 -33.51 13.54 -16.01
N ASN A 647 -32.67 14.52 -15.66
CA ASN A 647 -31.23 14.48 -15.90
C ASN A 647 -30.56 13.32 -15.15
N LEU A 648 -30.96 13.04 -13.91
CA LEU A 648 -30.46 11.92 -13.11
C LEU A 648 -30.89 10.55 -13.69
N ILE A 649 -32.14 10.40 -14.16
CA ILE A 649 -32.61 9.19 -14.84
C ILE A 649 -31.84 8.95 -16.15
N MET A 650 -31.63 10.01 -16.96
CA MET A 650 -30.84 9.91 -18.19
C MET A 650 -29.37 9.59 -17.91
N PHE A 651 -28.80 10.15 -16.84
CA PHE A 651 -27.42 9.83 -16.42
C PHE A 651 -27.31 8.38 -15.93
N LYS A 652 -28.32 7.87 -15.22
CA LYS A 652 -28.37 6.44 -14.89
C LYS A 652 -28.41 5.57 -16.16
N ALA A 653 -29.19 5.95 -17.18
CA ALA A 653 -29.27 5.22 -18.44
C ALA A 653 -27.92 5.24 -19.21
N LEU A 654 -27.13 6.30 -19.08
CA LEU A 654 -25.72 6.36 -19.53
C LEU A 654 -24.85 5.35 -18.78
N LEU A 655 -24.97 5.24 -17.45
CA LEU A 655 -24.24 4.25 -16.65
C LEU A 655 -24.65 2.81 -16.94
N ASP A 656 -25.92 2.56 -17.26
CA ASP A 656 -26.44 1.27 -17.73
C ASP A 656 -25.90 0.87 -19.12
N TRP A 657 -25.44 1.84 -19.93
CA TRP A 657 -24.89 1.63 -21.26
C TRP A 657 -23.36 1.34 -21.26
N ILE A 658 -22.64 1.61 -20.16
CA ILE A 658 -21.22 1.28 -20.03
C ILE A 658 -21.03 -0.24 -20.04
N ARG A 659 -20.22 -0.75 -20.98
CA ARG A 659 -20.13 -2.20 -21.24
C ARG A 659 -19.40 -2.94 -20.12
N PRO A 660 -19.73 -4.22 -19.85
CA PRO A 660 -18.96 -5.11 -18.96
C PRO A 660 -17.48 -5.25 -19.32
N THR A 661 -17.08 -4.88 -20.55
CA THR A 661 -15.71 -4.94 -21.07
C THR A 661 -14.98 -3.58 -21.05
N ASP A 662 -15.59 -2.51 -20.53
CA ASP A 662 -14.99 -1.16 -20.38
C ASP A 662 -14.40 -0.93 -18.98
N ASN A 663 -13.47 0.02 -18.82
CA ASN A 663 -12.43 -0.10 -17.77
C ASN A 663 -12.93 0.24 -16.37
N ASN A 664 -13.75 1.29 -16.22
CA ASN A 664 -14.30 1.75 -14.96
C ASN A 664 -15.71 1.16 -14.66
N VAL A 665 -16.09 0.04 -15.31
CA VAL A 665 -17.46 -0.52 -15.20
C VAL A 665 -17.87 -0.90 -13.77
N GLN A 666 -16.94 -1.33 -12.91
CA GLN A 666 -17.26 -1.67 -11.52
C GLN A 666 -17.60 -0.44 -10.68
N LEU A 667 -16.88 0.67 -10.89
CA LEU A 667 -17.18 1.97 -10.31
C LEU A 667 -18.55 2.50 -10.79
N SER A 668 -18.83 2.39 -12.09
CA SER A 668 -20.13 2.74 -12.68
C SER A 668 -21.30 1.92 -12.15
N LYS A 669 -21.14 0.60 -12.00
CA LYS A 669 -22.17 -0.30 -11.42
C LYS A 669 -22.52 0.11 -9.99
N LYS A 670 -21.53 0.47 -9.17
CA LYS A 670 -21.75 0.94 -7.79
C LYS A 670 -22.56 2.22 -7.77
N PHE A 671 -22.11 3.23 -8.50
CA PHE A 671 -22.81 4.52 -8.54
C PHE A 671 -24.23 4.40 -9.12
N LYS A 672 -24.43 3.59 -10.16
CA LYS A 672 -25.74 3.34 -10.79
C LYS A 672 -26.78 2.80 -9.80
N ALA A 673 -26.44 1.76 -9.02
CA ALA A 673 -27.38 1.15 -8.07
C ALA A 673 -27.78 2.11 -6.94
N VAL A 674 -26.86 3.01 -6.60
CA VAL A 674 -27.00 4.10 -5.64
C VAL A 674 -27.92 5.20 -6.20
N LEU A 675 -27.62 5.69 -7.40
CA LEU A 675 -28.44 6.67 -8.11
C LEU A 675 -29.88 6.18 -8.36
N GLN A 676 -30.06 4.89 -8.68
CA GLN A 676 -31.38 4.26 -8.82
C GLN A 676 -32.21 4.46 -7.57
N ARG A 677 -31.68 4.08 -6.39
CA ARG A 677 -32.41 4.17 -5.13
C ARG A 677 -32.80 5.63 -4.81
N ILE A 678 -31.95 6.64 -5.10
CA ILE A 678 -32.30 8.07 -4.93
C ILE A 678 -33.56 8.46 -5.71
N ILE A 679 -33.73 7.89 -6.90
CA ILE A 679 -34.90 8.14 -7.75
C ILE A 679 -36.12 7.42 -7.16
N ASP A 680 -35.97 6.18 -6.69
CA ASP A 680 -37.06 5.38 -6.10
C ASP A 680 -37.66 6.04 -4.84
N ALA A 681 -36.81 6.37 -3.85
CA ALA A 681 -37.27 7.00 -2.61
C ALA A 681 -37.90 8.39 -2.82
N MET A 682 -37.62 9.05 -3.95
CA MET A 682 -38.32 10.28 -4.33
C MET A 682 -39.75 10.01 -4.79
N PHE A 683 -40.02 8.92 -5.51
CA PHE A 683 -41.37 8.53 -5.90
C PHE A 683 -42.18 8.01 -4.71
N ASP A 684 -41.61 7.15 -3.85
CA ASP A 684 -42.27 6.64 -2.63
C ASP A 684 -42.70 7.78 -1.67
N SER A 685 -41.88 8.84 -1.59
CA SER A 685 -42.18 10.05 -0.79
C SER A 685 -43.36 10.89 -1.30
N LEU A 686 -43.85 10.61 -2.51
CA LEU A 686 -45.04 11.24 -3.09
C LEU A 686 -46.30 10.42 -2.78
N GLU A 687 -46.26 9.09 -2.96
CA GLU A 687 -47.42 8.21 -2.70
C GLU A 687 -47.84 8.23 -1.21
N SER A 688 -46.86 8.25 -0.31
CA SER A 688 -47.11 8.33 1.14
C SER A 688 -47.91 9.57 1.58
N ARG A 689 -47.81 10.69 0.85
CA ARG A 689 -48.56 11.92 1.14
C ARG A 689 -50.03 11.82 0.75
N ASP A 690 -50.35 11.14 -0.34
CA ASP A 690 -51.74 10.94 -0.75
C ASP A 690 -52.48 10.01 0.23
N MET A 691 -51.80 8.99 0.79
CA MET A 691 -52.38 8.15 1.86
C MET A 691 -52.59 8.90 3.18
N GLN A 692 -51.58 9.66 3.67
CA GLN A 692 -51.76 10.45 4.91
C GLN A 692 -52.87 11.49 4.79
N THR A 693 -53.10 12.02 3.59
CA THR A 693 -54.21 12.95 3.32
C THR A 693 -55.59 12.27 3.39
N GLN A 694 -55.68 10.95 3.18
CA GLN A 694 -56.92 10.18 3.40
C GLN A 694 -57.15 9.83 4.87
N GLU A 695 -56.12 9.37 5.60
CA GLU A 695 -56.28 8.98 7.01
C GLU A 695 -56.60 10.18 7.93
N MET A 696 -56.00 11.36 7.69
CA MET A 696 -56.29 12.57 8.47
C MET A 696 -57.74 13.10 8.33
N LEU A 697 -58.52 12.58 7.38
CA LEU A 697 -59.95 12.90 7.24
C LEU A 697 -60.88 11.95 8.03
N GLY A 698 -60.34 10.88 8.62
CA GLY A 698 -61.14 9.81 9.25
C GLY A 698 -61.70 10.12 10.65
N GLU A 699 -60.96 10.83 11.50
CA GLU A 699 -61.31 10.96 12.93
C GLU A 699 -62.20 12.18 13.29
N GLN A 700 -62.69 12.95 12.31
CA GLN A 700 -63.57 14.11 12.55
C GLN A 700 -64.95 14.03 11.86
N GLN A 701 -65.71 12.94 12.07
CA GLN A 701 -67.17 13.05 12.24
C GLN A 701 -67.88 11.78 12.74
N SER A 702 -68.45 11.86 13.94
CA SER A 702 -69.51 10.96 14.38
C SER A 702 -70.90 11.45 13.94
N GLN A 703 -71.82 10.51 13.66
CA GLN A 703 -73.28 10.68 13.45
C GLN A 703 -73.79 11.12 12.05
N ARG A 704 -74.21 10.15 11.22
CA ARG A 704 -75.61 9.88 10.75
C ARG A 704 -75.56 8.97 9.51
N HIS A 705 -75.87 7.66 9.57
CA HIS A 705 -77.18 7.03 9.77
C HIS A 705 -78.19 7.29 8.63
N TYR A 706 -78.40 6.27 7.77
CA TYR A 706 -79.72 5.83 7.30
C TYR A 706 -79.64 4.37 6.81
N GLY A 707 -80.58 3.52 7.23
CA GLY A 707 -80.89 2.22 6.60
C GLY A 707 -81.98 2.39 5.52
N PRO A 708 -82.61 1.30 5.00
CA PRO A 708 -83.12 0.19 5.83
C PRO A 708 -83.08 -1.24 5.21
N GLN A 709 -83.33 -2.24 6.08
CA GLN A 709 -84.05 -3.52 5.79
C GLN A 709 -83.41 -4.58 4.86
N ASP A 710 -83.57 -5.91 5.07
CA ASP A 710 -84.14 -6.64 6.23
C ASP A 710 -83.68 -8.13 6.31
N GLN A 711 -84.04 -8.77 7.43
CA GLN A 711 -84.32 -10.22 7.63
C GLN A 711 -83.21 -11.30 7.67
N LEU A 712 -83.05 -11.80 8.91
CA LEU A 712 -83.09 -13.20 9.36
C LEU A 712 -81.81 -14.09 9.35
N SER A 713 -81.76 -14.93 10.40
CA SER A 713 -80.63 -15.72 10.93
C SER A 713 -81.09 -17.18 11.16
N PRO A 714 -80.33 -18.08 11.84
CA PRO A 714 -78.89 -18.16 12.11
C PRO A 714 -78.26 -19.53 11.71
N GLY A 715 -76.92 -19.67 11.69
CA GLY A 715 -76.29 -20.98 11.46
C GLY A 715 -74.78 -21.07 11.72
N GLN A 716 -74.41 -21.94 12.67
CA GLN A 716 -73.07 -22.36 13.13
C GLN A 716 -71.94 -22.46 12.07
N ASN A 717 -70.73 -22.01 12.43
CA ASN A 717 -69.47 -22.79 12.49
C ASN A 717 -68.25 -21.87 12.75
N LEU A 718 -67.58 -21.98 13.91
CA LEU A 718 -66.34 -22.73 14.19
C LEU A 718 -65.05 -21.90 13.92
N PRO A 719 -63.93 -22.17 14.63
CA PRO A 719 -63.38 -21.09 15.47
C PRO A 719 -61.99 -20.58 15.08
N ALA A 720 -61.74 -19.30 15.44
CA ALA A 720 -60.42 -18.68 15.44
C ALA A 720 -60.18 -17.89 16.75
N MET A 721 -60.13 -18.61 17.88
CA MET A 721 -59.30 -18.16 19.01
C MET A 721 -57.90 -18.78 18.83
N GLY A 722 -56.78 -18.06 18.93
CA GLY A 722 -56.60 -16.69 19.43
C GLY A 722 -55.83 -16.71 20.74
N ARG A 723 -54.52 -16.47 20.66
CA ARG A 723 -53.66 -16.04 21.77
C ARG A 723 -52.65 -15.04 21.22
N GLN A 724 -52.30 -14.08 22.06
CA GLN A 724 -51.35 -13.01 21.72
C GLN A 724 -49.97 -13.59 21.38
N HIS A 725 -49.29 -12.92 20.46
CA HIS A 725 -47.88 -12.61 20.65
C HIS A 725 -47.69 -11.11 20.50
N ASP A 726 -46.76 -10.58 21.29
CA ASP A 726 -46.42 -9.17 21.35
C ASP A 726 -45.83 -8.70 20.02
N ILE A 727 -46.12 -7.46 19.64
CA ILE A 727 -45.58 -6.88 18.39
C ILE A 727 -44.13 -6.44 18.67
N ASP A 728 -43.21 -7.07 17.95
CA ASP A 728 -41.78 -6.80 18.08
C ASP A 728 -41.43 -5.37 17.63
N PRO A 729 -40.66 -4.57 18.39
CA PRO A 729 -40.35 -3.18 18.04
C PRO A 729 -39.45 -2.98 16.80
N GLU A 730 -39.01 -4.05 16.13
CA GLU A 730 -37.99 -4.00 15.07
C GLU A 730 -38.50 -3.47 13.71
N ILE A 731 -39.80 -3.21 13.53
CA ILE A 731 -40.37 -2.67 12.26
C ILE A 731 -40.16 -1.14 12.15
N ASN A 732 -38.91 -0.70 12.27
CA ASN A 732 -38.46 0.70 12.07
C ASN A 732 -37.06 0.76 11.40
N THR A 733 -36.74 -0.24 10.59
CA THR A 733 -35.43 -0.50 9.97
C THR A 733 -35.19 0.28 8.68
N PHE A 734 -35.24 1.62 8.75
CA PHE A 734 -34.75 2.53 7.69
C PHE A 734 -33.52 3.36 8.14
N ASN A 735 -32.88 2.94 9.25
CA ASN A 735 -32.13 3.85 10.13
C ASN A 735 -30.60 3.64 10.14
N ASP A 736 -30.03 2.95 9.14
CA ASP A 736 -28.59 2.60 9.08
C ASP A 736 -27.97 2.84 7.68
N MET A 737 -28.25 4.02 7.12
CA MET A 737 -27.72 4.46 5.82
C MET A 737 -26.32 5.10 5.92
N ASP A 738 -25.68 5.11 7.10
CA ASP A 738 -24.37 5.74 7.35
C ASP A 738 -23.27 5.21 6.40
N TRP A 739 -23.41 3.95 5.96
CA TRP A 739 -22.48 3.31 5.02
C TRP A 739 -22.26 4.12 3.74
N LEU A 740 -23.26 4.87 3.26
CA LEU A 740 -23.20 5.71 2.05
C LEU A 740 -22.02 6.68 2.03
N ASN A 741 -21.84 7.34 3.16
CA ASN A 741 -20.82 8.36 3.34
C ASN A 741 -19.43 7.72 3.56
N THR A 742 -19.40 6.39 3.77
CA THR A 742 -18.22 5.55 3.86
C THR A 742 -17.96 4.70 2.61
N VAL A 743 -18.78 4.82 1.55
CA VAL A 743 -18.55 4.11 0.29
C VAL A 743 -17.31 4.69 -0.38
N ASP A 744 -16.17 4.02 -0.16
CA ASP A 744 -15.06 4.10 -1.09
C ASP A 744 -15.49 3.36 -2.36
N TRP A 745 -16.03 4.10 -3.34
CA TRP A 745 -16.53 3.59 -4.62
C TRP A 745 -15.49 2.78 -5.41
N THR A 746 -14.21 2.83 -5.01
CA THR A 746 -13.13 2.01 -5.57
C THR A 746 -13.11 0.59 -4.99
N GLN A 747 -13.57 0.37 -3.75
CA GLN A 747 -13.57 -0.93 -3.05
C GLN A 747 -14.94 -1.64 -3.19
N GLY A 748 -14.98 -2.97 -3.22
CA GLY A 748 -16.20 -3.75 -3.48
C GLY A 748 -16.48 -4.79 -2.40
N GLY A 749 -17.75 -5.17 -2.20
CA GLY A 749 -18.14 -6.11 -1.14
C GLY A 749 -19.59 -6.01 -0.67
N TRP A 750 -20.62 -6.23 -1.52
CA TRP A 750 -22.05 -6.07 -1.14
C TRP A 750 -23.15 -6.75 -2.02
N LEU A 751 -22.96 -7.95 -2.58
CA LEU A 751 -24.06 -8.73 -3.24
C LEU A 751 -23.80 -10.24 -3.12
N GLU A 752 -24.28 -10.89 -2.06
CA GLU A 752 -24.70 -12.30 -2.08
C GLU A 752 -25.34 -12.67 -0.74
N LEU A 753 -26.64 -12.37 -0.61
CA LEU A 753 -27.48 -12.94 0.45
C LEU A 753 -28.91 -13.21 -0.06
N SER A 754 -29.02 -14.08 -1.08
CA SER A 754 -30.28 -14.74 -1.41
C SER A 754 -30.54 -15.91 -0.45
N ASN A 755 -30.71 -15.60 0.84
CA ASN A 755 -31.30 -16.54 1.80
C ASN A 755 -32.81 -16.57 1.57
N LEU A 756 -33.38 -17.76 1.31
CA LEU A 756 -34.61 -18.28 1.93
C LEU A 756 -35.14 -19.50 1.17
N ASN A 757 -34.90 -20.69 1.74
CA ASN A 757 -35.87 -21.79 1.77
C ASN A 757 -35.34 -22.83 2.77
N GLY A 758 -36.06 -23.04 3.87
CA GLY A 758 -35.65 -23.95 4.93
C GLY A 758 -36.59 -25.14 5.09
N SER A 759 -36.05 -26.30 5.49
CA SER A 759 -36.83 -27.39 6.10
C SER A 759 -35.94 -28.48 6.75
N THR A 760 -36.03 -28.56 8.09
CA THR A 760 -36.09 -29.78 8.93
C THR A 760 -35.37 -31.09 8.53
N PHE A 761 -34.37 -31.50 9.35
CA PHE A 761 -34.14 -32.86 9.94
C PHE A 761 -34.05 -34.15 9.04
N PRO A 762 -33.50 -35.31 9.52
CA PRO A 762 -32.54 -35.61 10.60
C PRO A 762 -31.37 -36.57 10.21
N THR A 763 -30.53 -36.95 11.18
CA THR A 763 -29.55 -38.08 11.23
C THR A 763 -30.23 -39.48 11.27
N PRO A 764 -29.59 -40.70 11.33
CA PRO A 764 -28.24 -41.09 11.84
C PRO A 764 -27.52 -42.39 11.27
N HIS A 765 -26.44 -42.84 11.96
CA HIS A 765 -25.90 -44.25 12.07
C HIS A 765 -25.05 -44.86 10.89
N HIS A 766 -24.14 -45.87 11.05
CA HIS A 766 -23.65 -46.67 12.19
C HIS A 766 -22.31 -47.48 11.95
N TYR A 767 -21.56 -47.84 13.03
CA TYR A 767 -20.53 -48.93 13.23
C TYR A 767 -19.28 -49.07 12.27
N LEU A 768 -18.22 -49.89 12.53
CA LEU A 768 -17.21 -50.01 13.64
C LEU A 768 -16.15 -51.13 13.33
N LYS A 769 -15.01 -51.20 14.06
CA LYS A 769 -13.95 -52.28 14.16
C LYS A 769 -12.90 -52.32 13.00
N SER A 770 -11.57 -52.20 13.21
CA SER A 770 -10.51 -53.07 13.85
C SER A 770 -9.71 -53.90 12.80
N THR A 771 -8.42 -54.29 12.91
CA THR A 771 -7.44 -54.35 14.02
C THR A 771 -5.96 -54.32 13.48
N ASN A 772 -4.94 -54.21 14.33
CA ASN A 772 -3.47 -54.17 14.01
C ASN A 772 -2.77 -55.55 13.96
N GLN A 773 -1.64 -55.68 13.23
CA GLN A 773 -0.28 -56.10 13.75
C GLN A 773 0.81 -56.43 12.69
N SER A 774 2.05 -55.91 12.89
CA SER A 774 3.42 -56.46 12.58
C SER A 774 3.79 -57.06 11.18
N LEU A 775 5.04 -57.15 10.68
CA LEU A 775 6.42 -57.08 11.21
C LEU A 775 7.42 -56.62 10.08
N ALA A 776 8.75 -56.80 10.19
CA ALA A 776 9.76 -56.17 9.28
C ALA A 776 11.01 -57.02 8.92
N ARG A 777 11.84 -56.50 7.96
CA ARG A 777 13.19 -56.95 7.44
C ARG A 777 13.14 -58.08 6.35
N GLN A 778 13.83 -58.02 5.19
CA GLN A 778 15.29 -58.06 4.97
C GLN A 778 15.78 -57.73 3.51
N LEU A 779 16.94 -57.04 3.42
CA LEU A 779 18.13 -57.22 2.53
C LEU A 779 18.07 -57.58 1.01
N ALA A 780 18.42 -56.57 0.19
CA ALA A 780 19.56 -56.49 -0.76
C ALA A 780 19.83 -57.52 -1.90
N LYS A 781 19.90 -57.02 -3.16
CA LYS A 781 20.94 -57.30 -4.19
C LYS A 781 20.83 -56.36 -5.43
N SER A 782 21.84 -56.39 -6.29
CA SER A 782 22.03 -55.60 -7.55
C SER A 782 22.51 -56.57 -8.66
N PRO A 783 22.57 -56.28 -10.00
CA PRO A 783 22.51 -54.95 -10.66
C PRO A 783 21.78 -54.86 -12.04
N ARG A 784 21.93 -53.70 -12.72
CA ARG A 784 21.73 -53.40 -14.16
C ARG A 784 20.29 -53.34 -14.73
N GLY A 785 19.76 -52.11 -14.77
CA GLY A 785 19.60 -51.35 -16.03
C GLY A 785 18.47 -51.70 -17.01
N GLN A 786 17.43 -50.86 -17.04
CA GLN A 786 16.66 -50.54 -18.25
C GLN A 786 16.00 -49.15 -18.11
N THR A 787 15.83 -48.45 -19.24
CA THR A 787 15.07 -47.18 -19.30
C THR A 787 13.58 -47.46 -19.40
N ALA A 788 12.80 -47.00 -18.42
CA ALA A 788 11.35 -46.94 -18.48
C ALA A 788 10.87 -45.63 -17.82
N ALA A 789 9.87 -44.97 -18.42
CA ALA A 789 9.21 -43.83 -17.79
C ALA A 789 8.27 -44.33 -16.68
N ILE A 790 8.28 -43.67 -15.52
CA ILE A 790 7.40 -43.98 -14.40
C ILE A 790 6.60 -42.72 -14.06
N ASN A 791 5.27 -42.84 -14.08
CA ASN A 791 4.37 -41.75 -13.70
C ASN A 791 4.50 -41.47 -12.19
N LEU A 792 4.87 -40.24 -11.82
CA LEU A 792 4.83 -39.76 -10.45
C LEU A 792 3.40 -39.31 -10.07
N THR A 793 2.46 -40.26 -10.05
CA THR A 793 1.06 -40.06 -9.66
C THR A 793 0.58 -41.10 -8.65
N SER A 794 1.39 -41.41 -7.64
CA SER A 794 0.93 -42.00 -6.37
C SER A 794 1.95 -41.91 -5.23
N LEU A 795 1.76 -40.94 -4.32
CA LEU A 795 2.25 -41.00 -2.94
C LEU A 795 1.12 -40.61 -1.98
N THR A 796 0.00 -41.34 -2.08
CA THR A 796 -1.08 -41.29 -1.08
C THR A 796 -0.61 -41.96 0.20
N MET A 797 -0.21 -41.18 1.20
CA MET A 797 0.04 -41.71 2.54
C MET A 797 -1.28 -42.14 3.19
N SER A 798 -1.45 -43.44 3.40
CA SER A 798 -2.65 -44.02 4.02
C SER A 798 -2.71 -43.69 5.52
N PRO A 799 -3.77 -43.05 6.04
CA PRO A 799 -3.90 -42.73 7.46
C PRO A 799 -4.38 -43.96 8.27
N SER A 800 -3.51 -44.96 8.41
CA SER A 800 -3.79 -46.20 9.16
C SER A 800 -2.62 -46.59 10.08
N GLY A 801 -2.29 -45.71 11.01
CA GLY A 801 -1.34 -45.92 12.11
C GLY A 801 -1.84 -45.21 13.38
N SER A 802 -1.50 -45.71 14.56
CA SER A 802 -2.11 -45.26 15.82
C SER A 802 -1.69 -43.83 16.23
N PHE A 803 -2.59 -42.86 16.06
CA PHE A 803 -2.44 -41.48 16.52
C PHE A 803 -2.54 -41.33 18.05
N ASN A 804 -1.64 -41.98 18.80
CA ASN A 804 -1.59 -41.86 20.26
C ASN A 804 -0.16 -41.83 20.84
N THR A 805 0.82 -41.41 20.03
CA THR A 805 2.15 -40.99 20.51
C THR A 805 2.02 -39.65 21.26
N PRO A 806 2.44 -39.55 22.53
CA PRO A 806 2.45 -38.28 23.24
C PRO A 806 3.43 -37.30 22.58
N ARG A 807 2.97 -36.11 22.18
CA ARG A 807 3.85 -34.99 21.78
C ARG A 807 4.47 -34.36 23.05
N GLN A 808 5.37 -35.09 23.71
CA GLN A 808 6.22 -34.59 24.82
C GLN A 808 7.66 -34.32 24.31
N PRO A 809 8.47 -33.51 25.02
CA PRO A 809 9.88 -33.32 24.69
C PRO A 809 10.69 -34.61 24.89
N VAL A 810 11.73 -34.82 24.09
CA VAL A 810 12.70 -35.92 24.30
C VAL A 810 13.69 -35.58 25.41
N GLU A 811 14.28 -36.60 26.05
CA GLU A 811 15.23 -36.43 27.16
C GLU A 811 16.62 -35.99 26.65
N ASP A 812 17.22 -36.75 25.74
CA ASP A 812 18.59 -36.55 25.21
C ASP A 812 18.71 -35.41 24.17
N ALA A 813 18.14 -34.25 24.46
CA ALA A 813 18.12 -33.13 23.52
C ALA A 813 19.49 -32.44 23.36
N THR A 814 19.82 -32.03 22.13
CA THR A 814 21.05 -31.27 21.77
C THR A 814 21.32 -30.12 22.72
N MET A 815 22.58 -29.88 23.11
CA MET A 815 22.93 -28.85 24.09
C MET A 815 23.20 -27.48 23.42
N PRO A 816 22.30 -26.48 23.54
CA PRO A 816 22.49 -25.17 22.91
C PRO A 816 23.64 -24.37 23.55
N PHE A 817 24.12 -23.32 22.88
CA PHE A 817 25.08 -22.38 23.44
C PHE A 817 24.56 -21.72 24.73
N TRP A 818 23.28 -21.32 24.73
CA TRP A 818 22.63 -20.61 25.85
C TRP A 818 22.55 -21.39 27.17
N LEU A 819 22.77 -22.71 27.14
CA LEU A 819 22.77 -23.60 28.31
C LEU A 819 24.18 -24.14 28.62
N ARG A 820 25.25 -23.60 28.01
CA ARG A 820 26.64 -23.94 28.38
C ARG A 820 26.89 -23.68 29.86
N ASP A 821 26.38 -22.56 30.35
CA ASP A 821 26.59 -22.05 31.70
C ASP A 821 25.28 -22.21 32.50
N ILE A 822 25.01 -23.42 33.01
CA ILE A 822 23.77 -23.79 33.70
C ILE A 822 23.57 -23.00 35.01
N HIS A 823 22.38 -22.45 35.21
CA HIS A 823 22.01 -21.69 36.40
C HIS A 823 21.42 -22.61 37.49
N GLU A 824 21.63 -22.27 38.77
CA GLU A 824 21.01 -22.95 39.94
C GLU A 824 19.47 -23.12 39.87
N LEU A 825 18.76 -22.35 39.02
CA LEU A 825 17.31 -22.41 38.86
C LEU A 825 16.86 -23.29 37.69
N HIS A 826 17.78 -23.96 36.98
CA HIS A 826 17.44 -24.82 35.85
C HIS A 826 16.61 -26.04 36.28
N ASP A 827 17.09 -26.77 37.26
CA ASP A 827 16.46 -28.01 37.74
C ASP A 827 15.66 -27.79 39.04
N HIS A 828 15.42 -26.51 39.38
CA HIS A 828 14.86 -26.10 40.65
C HIS A 828 13.40 -26.55 40.86
N ARG A 829 13.14 -27.02 42.07
CA ARG A 829 11.81 -27.33 42.59
C ARG A 829 11.63 -26.54 43.88
N SER A 830 10.60 -25.70 43.96
CA SER A 830 10.36 -24.84 45.14
C SER A 830 9.88 -25.62 46.37
N THR A 831 9.37 -26.83 46.16
CA THR A 831 9.08 -27.83 47.21
C THR A 831 9.48 -29.21 46.72
N GLU A 832 9.97 -30.06 47.62
CA GLU A 832 10.33 -31.45 47.34
C GLU A 832 9.12 -32.26 46.83
N GLU A 833 7.96 -32.07 47.46
CA GLU A 833 6.68 -32.61 47.00
C GLU A 833 5.94 -31.65 46.07
N LEU A 834 5.10 -32.22 45.20
CA LEU A 834 4.21 -31.48 44.31
C LEU A 834 3.10 -30.79 45.15
N PRO A 835 2.84 -29.47 44.99
CA PRO A 835 1.74 -28.82 45.70
C PRO A 835 0.39 -29.47 45.39
N VAL A 836 -0.34 -29.89 46.44
CA VAL A 836 -1.64 -30.58 46.30
C VAL A 836 -2.66 -29.73 45.53
N SER A 837 -2.61 -28.41 45.69
CA SER A 837 -3.43 -27.47 44.93
C SER A 837 -2.78 -26.10 44.76
N SER A 838 -3.34 -25.29 43.85
CA SER A 838 -3.03 -23.87 43.64
C SER A 838 -4.25 -23.17 43.06
N ASP A 839 -4.31 -21.84 43.05
CA ASP A 839 -5.36 -21.13 42.33
C ASP A 839 -5.18 -21.29 40.81
N ILE A 840 -3.92 -21.20 40.35
CA ILE A 840 -3.52 -21.31 38.94
C ILE A 840 -2.41 -22.36 38.78
N VAL A 841 -2.50 -23.17 37.72
CA VAL A 841 -1.37 -23.96 37.20
C VAL A 841 -0.97 -23.46 35.81
N ILE A 842 0.33 -23.24 35.62
CA ILE A 842 0.94 -22.84 34.34
C ILE A 842 1.80 -24.01 33.85
N ILE A 843 1.61 -24.44 32.60
CA ILE A 843 2.32 -25.58 32.02
C ILE A 843 3.35 -25.07 31.01
N GLY A 844 4.63 -25.21 31.34
CA GLY A 844 5.80 -24.72 30.62
C GLY A 844 6.48 -23.53 31.33
N ALA A 845 7.75 -23.67 31.68
CA ALA A 845 8.62 -22.64 32.26
C ALA A 845 9.54 -22.01 31.19
N GLY A 846 9.01 -21.81 29.98
CA GLY A 846 9.61 -20.99 28.92
C GLY A 846 9.17 -19.53 29.00
N TYR A 847 9.46 -18.75 27.94
CA TYR A 847 9.20 -17.30 27.88
C TYR A 847 7.77 -16.94 28.33
N ALA A 848 6.77 -17.53 27.67
CA ALA A 848 5.37 -17.23 27.92
C ALA A 848 4.95 -17.54 29.38
N GLY A 849 5.20 -18.76 29.88
CA GLY A 849 4.74 -19.18 31.20
C GLY A 849 5.36 -18.40 32.36
N VAL A 850 6.68 -18.15 32.32
CA VAL A 850 7.35 -17.33 33.35
C VAL A 850 6.91 -15.87 33.26
N SER A 851 6.65 -15.34 32.06
CA SER A 851 6.11 -14.00 31.89
C SER A 851 4.68 -13.88 32.44
N THR A 852 3.81 -14.88 32.20
CA THR A 852 2.43 -14.87 32.73
C THR A 852 2.46 -14.88 34.26
N ALA A 853 3.30 -15.73 34.86
CA ALA A 853 3.51 -15.73 36.31
C ALA A 853 4.03 -14.37 36.82
N TYR A 854 4.99 -13.75 36.12
CA TYR A 854 5.48 -12.41 36.45
C TYR A 854 4.38 -11.34 36.39
N HIS A 855 3.53 -11.33 35.37
CA HIS A 855 2.44 -10.35 35.30
C HIS A 855 1.41 -10.56 36.42
N LEU A 856 1.12 -11.81 36.81
CA LEU A 856 0.24 -12.15 37.93
C LEU A 856 0.83 -11.86 39.32
N VAL A 857 2.17 -11.82 39.49
CA VAL A 857 2.79 -11.59 40.82
C VAL A 857 3.57 -10.28 40.98
N LYS A 858 3.95 -9.59 39.90
CA LYS A 858 4.77 -8.35 39.92
C LYS A 858 4.44 -7.32 38.83
N GLY A 859 3.61 -7.67 37.84
CA GLY A 859 3.17 -6.77 36.76
C GLY A 859 1.84 -6.07 37.08
N GLU A 860 1.26 -5.45 36.04
CA GLU A 860 0.00 -4.70 36.13
C GLU A 860 -1.19 -5.57 36.54
N ALA A 861 -1.23 -6.82 36.09
CA ALA A 861 -2.29 -7.79 36.38
C ALA A 861 -2.09 -8.54 37.72
N SER A 862 -1.46 -7.92 38.73
CA SER A 862 -1.11 -8.65 39.96
C SER A 862 -2.18 -8.61 41.06
N ASP A 863 -2.86 -9.74 41.28
CA ASP A 863 -3.60 -10.00 42.51
C ASP A 863 -2.67 -10.66 43.56
N LYS A 864 -2.60 -10.04 44.74
CA LYS A 864 -1.80 -10.50 45.89
C LYS A 864 -2.33 -11.80 46.52
N LYS A 865 -3.55 -12.25 46.19
CA LYS A 865 -4.19 -13.44 46.78
C LYS A 865 -3.88 -14.75 46.06
N LEU A 866 -3.42 -14.70 44.80
CA LEU A 866 -3.31 -15.88 43.95
C LEU A 866 -2.01 -16.67 44.20
N SER A 867 -2.16 -17.99 44.38
CA SER A 867 -1.08 -18.98 44.37
C SER A 867 -0.93 -19.62 42.97
N ILE A 868 0.31 -19.78 42.53
CA ILE A 868 0.65 -20.26 41.19
C ILE A 868 1.65 -21.42 41.28
N THR A 869 1.34 -22.54 40.62
CA THR A 869 2.32 -23.60 40.37
C THR A 869 2.72 -23.63 38.89
N ILE A 870 4.02 -23.60 38.59
CA ILE A 870 4.57 -23.74 37.24
C ILE A 870 5.17 -25.14 37.09
N LEU A 871 4.66 -25.91 36.13
CA LEU A 871 5.12 -27.26 35.80
C LEU A 871 5.99 -27.21 34.54
N GLU A 872 7.21 -27.77 34.58
CA GLU A 872 8.10 -27.89 33.43
C GLU A 872 8.52 -29.35 33.23
N ALA A 873 8.56 -29.81 31.99
CA ALA A 873 8.83 -31.21 31.64
C ALA A 873 10.31 -31.58 31.79
N ARG A 874 11.21 -30.66 31.46
CA ARG A 874 12.67 -30.81 31.59
C ARG A 874 13.19 -29.77 32.61
N GLY A 875 14.39 -29.22 32.40
CA GLY A 875 14.85 -28.02 33.11
C GLY A 875 14.18 -26.73 32.59
N VAL A 876 14.13 -25.70 33.44
CA VAL A 876 13.57 -24.37 33.14
C VAL A 876 14.19 -23.76 31.88
N CYS A 877 13.35 -23.17 31.04
CA CYS A 877 13.73 -22.55 29.77
C CYS A 877 14.37 -23.50 28.72
N SER A 878 14.47 -24.82 28.96
CA SER A 878 15.14 -25.79 28.06
C SER A 878 14.42 -26.10 26.73
N GLY A 879 13.19 -25.62 26.56
CA GLY A 879 12.43 -25.72 25.31
C GLY A 879 12.84 -24.64 24.29
N ALA A 880 11.90 -24.26 23.43
CA ALA A 880 12.10 -23.28 22.34
C ALA A 880 12.80 -21.97 22.77
N THR A 881 12.58 -21.50 24.00
CA THR A 881 13.18 -20.25 24.50
C THR A 881 14.69 -20.34 24.69
N GLY A 882 15.20 -21.41 25.28
CA GLY A 882 16.65 -21.64 25.45
C GLY A 882 17.35 -22.14 24.18
N ARG A 883 16.62 -22.24 23.06
CA ARG A 883 17.09 -22.84 21.80
C ARG A 883 16.98 -21.90 20.59
N ASN A 884 16.48 -20.67 20.76
CA ASN A 884 16.32 -19.68 19.67
C ASN A 884 17.58 -18.80 19.47
N GLY A 885 17.52 -17.82 18.56
CA GLY A 885 18.64 -16.94 18.24
C GLY A 885 18.87 -15.71 19.14
N GLY A 886 18.14 -15.51 20.24
CA GLY A 886 18.32 -14.34 21.13
C GLY A 886 17.89 -12.98 20.56
N HIS A 887 17.25 -12.97 19.39
CA HIS A 887 16.92 -11.77 18.61
C HIS A 887 15.53 -11.22 18.98
N LEU A 888 15.46 -10.01 19.55
CA LEU A 888 14.23 -9.29 19.88
C LEU A 888 13.98 -8.21 18.80
N ARG A 889 13.44 -8.62 17.66
CA ARG A 889 13.26 -7.77 16.46
C ARG A 889 11.81 -7.84 15.97
N PRO A 890 11.14 -6.72 15.68
CA PRO A 890 9.84 -6.73 15.01
C PRO A 890 10.01 -7.08 13.51
N ASP A 891 9.12 -7.88 12.92
CA ASP A 891 9.19 -8.17 11.48
C ASP A 891 8.31 -7.24 10.65
N MET A 892 8.94 -6.19 10.15
CA MET A 892 8.33 -5.09 9.40
C MET A 892 7.90 -5.46 7.97
N TYR A 893 8.25 -6.66 7.45
CA TYR A 893 8.20 -6.95 6.01
C TYR A 893 7.50 -8.26 5.62
N THR A 894 7.56 -9.31 6.44
CA THR A 894 7.11 -10.66 6.03
C THR A 894 5.72 -11.06 6.56
N PRO A 895 5.36 -10.86 7.85
CA PRO A 895 4.01 -11.11 8.34
C PRO A 895 2.97 -10.17 7.73
N MET A 896 3.35 -8.93 7.48
CA MET A 896 2.45 -7.83 7.11
C MET A 896 1.53 -8.15 5.94
N THR A 897 2.06 -8.69 4.82
CA THR A 897 1.23 -9.03 3.65
C THR A 897 0.17 -10.07 4.03
N ARG A 898 0.56 -11.18 4.68
CA ARG A 898 -0.38 -12.23 5.11
C ARG A 898 -1.39 -11.73 6.15
N ALA A 899 -0.99 -10.79 7.01
CA ALA A 899 -1.88 -10.18 7.99
C ALA A 899 -2.89 -9.22 7.33
N ILE A 900 -2.47 -8.46 6.30
CA ILE A 900 -3.35 -7.66 5.45
C ILE A 900 -4.35 -8.58 4.71
N ASP A 901 -3.87 -9.66 4.09
CA ASP A 901 -4.68 -10.62 3.34
C ASP A 901 -5.75 -11.33 4.21
N ARG A 902 -5.49 -11.51 5.51
CA ARG A 902 -6.37 -12.20 6.46
C ARG A 902 -7.23 -11.31 7.34
N GLY A 903 -6.73 -10.14 7.72
CA GLY A 903 -7.33 -9.26 8.73
C GLY A 903 -7.53 -7.82 8.30
N GLY A 904 -7.16 -7.47 7.06
CA GLY A 904 -7.09 -6.09 6.60
C GLY A 904 -5.89 -5.34 7.18
N THR A 905 -5.66 -4.11 6.70
CA THR A 905 -4.55 -3.26 7.19
C THR A 905 -4.62 -2.99 8.69
N GLU A 906 -5.82 -2.75 9.24
CA GLU A 906 -6.03 -2.44 10.65
C GLU A 906 -5.44 -3.52 11.59
N ARG A 907 -5.82 -4.78 11.40
CA ARG A 907 -5.31 -5.90 12.21
C ARG A 907 -3.86 -6.26 11.93
N ALA A 908 -3.33 -5.89 10.77
CA ALA A 908 -1.91 -6.03 10.46
C ALA A 908 -1.05 -4.98 11.20
N LEU A 909 -1.58 -3.78 11.42
CA LEU A 909 -0.91 -2.73 12.21
C LEU A 909 -0.88 -3.09 13.70
N GLU A 910 -1.99 -3.61 14.26
CA GLU A 910 -2.05 -4.12 15.65
C GLU A 910 -0.86 -5.03 15.99
N VAL A 911 -0.55 -5.99 15.10
CA VAL A 911 0.54 -6.97 15.29
C VAL A 911 1.91 -6.28 15.33
N ILE A 912 2.15 -5.33 14.42
CA ILE A 912 3.44 -4.66 14.28
C ILE A 912 3.68 -3.68 15.43
N GLU A 913 2.67 -2.90 15.79
CA GLU A 913 2.75 -1.96 16.92
C GLU A 913 2.97 -2.71 18.25
N PHE A 914 2.36 -3.90 18.39
CA PHE A 914 2.57 -4.81 19.52
C PHE A 914 3.99 -5.43 19.55
N GLU A 915 4.57 -5.79 18.40
CA GLU A 915 5.97 -6.23 18.29
C GLU A 915 6.98 -5.11 18.60
N ILE A 916 6.64 -3.85 18.30
CA ILE A 916 7.50 -2.68 18.56
C ILE A 916 7.39 -2.25 20.03
N ALA A 917 6.19 -2.24 20.60
CA ALA A 917 5.96 -1.99 22.02
C ALA A 917 6.72 -2.99 22.92
N HIS A 918 6.85 -4.24 22.49
CA HIS A 918 7.65 -5.26 23.17
C HIS A 918 9.10 -4.84 23.44
N ILE A 919 9.76 -4.13 22.52
CA ILE A 919 11.17 -3.72 22.70
C ILE A 919 11.29 -2.82 23.95
N GLN A 920 10.39 -1.84 24.07
CA GLN A 920 10.38 -0.91 25.19
C GLN A 920 9.89 -1.56 26.49
N ALA A 921 8.95 -2.51 26.40
CA ALA A 921 8.50 -3.29 27.55
C ALA A 921 9.64 -4.14 28.15
N ILE A 922 10.40 -4.86 27.30
CA ILE A 922 11.55 -5.67 27.74
C ILE A 922 12.70 -4.79 28.24
N LYS A 923 13.02 -3.68 27.57
CA LYS A 923 14.00 -2.71 28.07
C LYS A 923 13.63 -2.22 29.48
N SER A 924 12.39 -1.75 29.65
CA SER A 924 11.89 -1.22 30.92
C SER A 924 11.86 -2.28 32.02
N LEU A 925 11.55 -3.53 31.67
CA LEU A 925 11.61 -4.67 32.58
C LEU A 925 13.06 -4.94 33.05
N VAL A 926 14.01 -5.03 32.11
CA VAL A 926 15.43 -5.27 32.40
C VAL A 926 16.00 -4.18 33.31
N GLU A 927 15.65 -2.91 33.06
CA GLU A 927 16.06 -1.77 33.90
C GLU A 927 15.38 -1.79 35.29
N LYS A 928 14.07 -2.07 35.37
CA LYS A 928 13.29 -2.15 36.62
C LYS A 928 13.78 -3.29 37.52
N GLU A 929 13.92 -4.48 36.97
CA GLU A 929 14.21 -5.72 37.69
C GLU A 929 15.72 -6.00 37.80
N LYS A 930 16.56 -5.19 37.12
CA LYS A 930 18.03 -5.28 37.09
C LYS A 930 18.52 -6.65 36.62
N ILE A 931 17.97 -7.11 35.50
CA ILE A 931 18.24 -8.42 34.92
C ILE A 931 19.57 -8.39 34.18
N ASP A 932 20.55 -9.20 34.59
CA ASP A 932 21.73 -9.47 33.75
C ASP A 932 21.39 -10.56 32.73
N CYS A 933 21.12 -10.13 31.50
CA CYS A 933 20.90 -11.02 30.35
C CYS A 933 21.62 -10.56 29.08
N ASP A 934 22.69 -9.78 29.21
CA ASP A 934 23.42 -9.15 28.10
C ASP A 934 22.52 -8.32 27.16
N PHE A 935 21.41 -7.75 27.67
CA PHE A 935 20.45 -6.99 26.86
C PHE A 935 21.12 -5.79 26.21
N THR A 936 21.14 -5.80 24.88
CA THR A 936 21.68 -4.71 24.06
C THR A 936 20.55 -4.14 23.21
N LEU A 937 20.14 -2.91 23.51
CA LEU A 937 19.31 -2.11 22.60
C LEU A 937 20.20 -1.70 21.41
N THR A 938 19.81 -2.12 20.20
CA THR A 938 20.59 -1.95 18.97
C THR A 938 19.66 -1.67 17.79
N ARG A 939 20.16 -1.86 16.57
CA ARG A 939 19.36 -1.84 15.34
C ARG A 939 19.46 -3.21 14.67
N SER A 940 18.37 -3.67 14.07
CA SER A 940 18.42 -4.71 13.05
C SER A 940 18.84 -4.08 11.72
N ILE A 941 19.68 -4.77 10.96
CA ILE A 941 19.86 -4.53 9.52
C ILE A 941 19.23 -5.69 8.76
N ASP A 942 18.07 -5.45 8.19
CA ASP A 942 17.50 -6.32 7.17
C ASP A 942 18.25 -6.09 5.86
N VAL A 943 18.77 -7.15 5.22
CA VAL A 943 19.58 -7.10 3.99
C VAL A 943 18.92 -7.93 2.90
N TRP A 944 18.97 -7.45 1.66
CA TRP A 944 18.55 -8.16 0.45
C TRP A 944 19.70 -8.23 -0.54
N SER A 945 20.21 -9.43 -0.81
CA SER A 945 21.24 -9.67 -1.84
C SER A 945 20.63 -9.94 -3.23
N ASN A 946 19.34 -10.22 -3.32
CA ASN A 946 18.62 -10.36 -4.60
C ASN A 946 17.98 -9.03 -5.05
N GLU A 947 18.23 -8.61 -6.30
CA GLU A 947 17.80 -7.31 -6.87
C GLU A 947 16.26 -7.17 -7.00
N GLU A 948 15.54 -8.27 -7.26
CA GLU A 948 14.07 -8.25 -7.30
C GLU A 948 13.49 -8.15 -5.89
N ALA A 949 14.06 -8.89 -4.94
CA ALA A 949 13.66 -8.84 -3.53
C ALA A 949 13.94 -7.46 -2.91
N ALA A 950 15.08 -6.85 -3.25
CA ALA A 950 15.46 -5.49 -2.86
C ALA A 950 14.45 -4.44 -3.36
N ARG A 951 14.04 -4.51 -4.64
CA ARG A 951 13.01 -3.61 -5.19
C ARG A 951 11.61 -3.86 -4.61
N LYS A 952 11.25 -5.12 -4.35
CA LYS A 952 10.01 -5.48 -3.62
C LYS A 952 9.99 -4.88 -2.21
N ALA A 953 11.10 -4.99 -1.48
CA ALA A 953 11.26 -4.41 -0.15
C ALA A 953 11.23 -2.88 -0.15
N LYS A 954 11.88 -2.23 -1.13
CA LYS A 954 11.78 -0.77 -1.31
C LYS A 954 10.34 -0.34 -1.56
N LYS A 955 9.59 -1.04 -2.41
CA LYS A 955 8.16 -0.77 -2.66
C LYS A 955 7.31 -0.92 -1.39
N LEU A 956 7.57 -1.94 -0.57
CA LEU A 956 6.84 -2.13 0.70
C LEU A 956 7.19 -1.03 1.71
N TYR A 957 8.47 -0.69 1.85
CA TYR A 957 8.94 0.45 2.65
C TYR A 957 8.28 1.77 2.20
N ASP A 958 8.26 2.06 0.90
CA ASP A 958 7.65 3.30 0.37
C ASP A 958 6.13 3.33 0.61
N THR A 959 5.45 2.17 0.47
CA THR A 959 4.03 2.01 0.84
C THR A 959 3.80 2.38 2.31
N LEU A 960 4.69 1.96 3.20
CA LEU A 960 4.56 2.21 4.65
C LEU A 960 4.92 3.63 5.08
N VAL A 961 5.96 4.22 4.50
CA VAL A 961 6.27 5.64 4.67
C VAL A 961 5.10 6.50 4.17
N SER A 962 4.45 6.13 3.07
CA SER A 962 3.27 6.84 2.54
C SER A 962 1.99 6.71 3.42
N ARG A 963 2.05 5.92 4.50
CA ARG A 963 0.99 5.80 5.51
C ARG A 963 1.31 6.56 6.82
N ASP A 964 2.38 7.37 6.84
CA ASP A 964 2.89 8.17 8.00
C ASP A 964 2.77 7.48 9.37
N LEU A 965 3.01 6.16 9.39
CA LEU A 965 2.92 5.36 10.60
C LEU A 965 4.09 5.77 11.50
N GLU A 966 3.82 6.16 12.75
CA GLU A 966 4.82 6.77 13.64
C GLU A 966 6.11 5.96 13.73
N TYR A 967 6.00 4.62 13.76
CA TYR A 967 7.15 3.72 13.80
C TYR A 967 8.05 3.78 12.56
N MET A 968 7.54 4.17 11.39
CA MET A 968 8.35 4.27 10.16
C MET A 968 9.38 5.41 10.24
N LYS A 969 9.24 6.34 11.18
CA LYS A 969 10.20 7.43 11.44
C LYS A 969 11.53 6.90 12.01
N ASP A 970 11.57 5.65 12.50
CA ASP A 970 12.80 4.94 12.88
C ASP A 970 13.33 4.00 11.78
N VAL A 971 12.65 3.82 10.64
CA VAL A 971 13.10 2.89 9.59
C VAL A 971 13.90 3.64 8.53
N PHE A 972 15.20 3.34 8.40
CA PHE A 972 16.08 3.90 7.36
C PHE A 972 16.32 2.87 6.27
N PHE A 973 15.90 3.13 5.03
CA PHE A 973 16.08 2.22 3.89
C PHE A 973 17.10 2.74 2.87
N VAL A 974 17.97 1.84 2.39
CA VAL A 974 18.98 2.09 1.34
C VAL A 974 18.79 1.07 0.21
N LEU A 975 18.87 1.54 -1.03
CA LEU A 975 18.83 0.72 -2.26
C LEU A 975 20.03 1.09 -3.15
N GLY A 976 20.64 0.09 -3.79
CA GLY A 976 21.78 0.25 -4.68
C GLY A 976 23.13 0.21 -3.95
N LYS A 977 24.17 0.72 -4.64
CA LYS A 977 25.60 0.58 -4.32
C LYS A 977 26.01 0.83 -2.85
N ASP A 978 25.29 1.69 -2.13
CA ASP A 978 25.66 2.11 -0.77
C ASP A 978 25.18 1.09 0.29
N ALA A 979 24.31 0.14 -0.07
CA ALA A 979 23.77 -0.87 0.84
C ALA A 979 24.82 -1.85 1.38
N GLU A 980 25.78 -2.29 0.56
CA GLU A 980 26.91 -3.11 1.03
C GLU A 980 27.81 -2.33 2.00
N GLY A 981 28.12 -1.06 1.69
CA GLY A 981 28.94 -0.21 2.57
C GLY A 981 28.27 0.15 3.91
N ILE A 982 26.94 0.19 3.95
CA ILE A 982 26.16 0.51 5.16
C ILE A 982 25.83 -0.73 6.00
N SER A 983 25.54 -1.87 5.37
CA SER A 983 25.30 -3.13 6.08
C SER A 983 26.58 -3.85 6.50
N GLY A 984 27.67 -3.70 5.75
CA GLY A 984 28.87 -4.54 5.85
C GLY A 984 28.74 -5.90 5.15
N VAL A 985 27.58 -6.19 4.53
CA VAL A 985 27.28 -7.50 3.92
C VAL A 985 27.56 -7.47 2.41
N LYS A 986 28.39 -8.42 1.97
CA LYS A 986 28.85 -8.61 0.59
C LYS A 986 27.71 -8.81 -0.39
N GLY A 987 27.73 -8.07 -1.49
CA GLY A 987 26.74 -8.15 -2.56
C GLY A 987 25.35 -7.63 -2.20
N ALA A 988 25.18 -6.93 -1.08
CA ALA A 988 23.89 -6.38 -0.68
C ALA A 988 23.37 -5.35 -1.70
N LYS A 989 22.15 -5.57 -2.19
CA LYS A 989 21.46 -4.69 -3.16
C LYS A 989 20.56 -3.68 -2.46
N ALA A 990 20.02 -4.04 -1.29
CA ALA A 990 19.34 -3.11 -0.38
C ALA A 990 19.58 -3.50 1.09
N CYS A 991 19.43 -2.52 1.99
CA CYS A 991 19.33 -2.77 3.42
C CYS A 991 18.37 -1.79 4.12
N ALA A 992 17.69 -2.24 5.16
CA ALA A 992 16.81 -1.45 6.02
C ALA A 992 17.27 -1.53 7.48
N SER A 993 17.27 -0.41 8.19
CA SER A 993 17.74 -0.32 9.58
C SER A 993 16.67 0.27 10.51
N PHE A 994 16.30 -0.47 11.54
CA PHE A 994 15.28 -0.10 12.54
C PHE A 994 15.65 -0.67 13.93
N THR A 995 15.08 -0.10 15.00
CA THR A 995 15.41 -0.48 16.38
C THR A 995 15.07 -1.94 16.68
N ALA A 996 15.97 -2.62 17.39
CA ALA A 996 15.82 -4.00 17.86
C ALA A 996 16.54 -4.18 19.21
N GLY A 997 16.36 -5.34 19.82
CA GLY A 997 17.17 -5.80 20.94
C GLY A 997 17.85 -7.13 20.64
N THR A 998 18.95 -7.40 21.33
CA THR A 998 19.53 -8.75 21.47
C THR A 998 19.70 -9.06 22.95
N LEU A 999 19.51 -10.32 23.36
CA LEU A 999 19.68 -10.77 24.75
C LEU A 999 19.95 -12.27 24.81
N TRP A 1000 20.49 -12.74 25.95
CA TRP A 1000 20.61 -14.16 26.30
C TRP A 1000 19.27 -14.66 26.90
N PRO A 1001 18.46 -15.47 26.19
CA PRO A 1001 17.08 -15.78 26.62
C PRO A 1001 17.02 -16.55 27.94
N TYR A 1002 17.93 -17.51 28.11
CA TYR A 1002 18.05 -18.33 29.31
C TYR A 1002 18.37 -17.49 30.56
N LYS A 1003 19.43 -16.67 30.54
CA LYS A 1003 19.71 -15.67 31.60
C LYS A 1003 18.50 -14.80 31.93
N PHE A 1004 17.83 -14.25 30.91
CA PHE A 1004 16.67 -13.38 31.07
C PHE A 1004 15.51 -14.06 31.82
N ILE A 1005 15.11 -15.25 31.38
CA ILE A 1005 14.02 -16.01 32.00
C ILE A 1005 14.38 -16.47 33.41
N LEU A 1006 15.63 -16.88 33.67
CA LEU A 1006 16.02 -17.37 34.99
C LEU A 1006 16.11 -16.26 36.05
N HIS A 1007 16.55 -15.06 35.67
CA HIS A 1007 16.42 -13.88 36.54
C HIS A 1007 14.95 -13.51 36.81
N LEU A 1008 14.09 -13.62 35.80
CA LEU A 1008 12.65 -13.36 35.96
C LEU A 1008 12.01 -14.42 36.89
N THR A 1009 12.37 -15.70 36.73
CA THR A 1009 12.04 -16.81 37.63
C THR A 1009 12.50 -16.53 39.06
N ALA A 1010 13.77 -16.12 39.26
CA ALA A 1010 14.29 -15.74 40.57
C ALA A 1010 13.50 -14.59 41.21
N SER A 1011 13.06 -13.62 40.41
CA SER A 1011 12.27 -12.47 40.87
C SER A 1011 10.85 -12.85 41.28
N ILE A 1012 10.19 -13.77 40.58
CA ILE A 1012 8.83 -14.23 40.93
C ILE A 1012 8.83 -15.21 42.10
N LEU A 1013 9.84 -16.09 42.22
CA LEU A 1013 9.98 -17.01 43.36
C LEU A 1013 10.14 -16.25 44.69
N LYS A 1014 10.89 -15.13 44.68
CA LYS A 1014 11.05 -14.22 45.83
C LYS A 1014 9.73 -13.59 46.33
N THR A 1015 8.61 -13.74 45.61
CA THR A 1015 7.29 -13.30 46.09
C THR A 1015 6.59 -14.29 47.02
N GLY A 1016 7.09 -15.52 47.14
CA GLY A 1016 6.48 -16.60 47.94
C GLY A 1016 5.15 -17.16 47.38
N ARG A 1017 4.62 -16.61 46.28
CA ARG A 1017 3.35 -17.03 45.66
C ARG A 1017 3.50 -17.97 44.45
N VAL A 1018 4.73 -18.12 43.94
CA VAL A 1018 5.04 -19.02 42.82
C VAL A 1018 5.81 -20.23 43.33
N ASN A 1019 5.28 -21.42 43.05
CA ASN A 1019 5.98 -22.69 43.20
C ASN A 1019 6.40 -23.16 41.80
N LEU A 1020 7.69 -23.43 41.60
CA LEU A 1020 8.23 -23.95 40.34
C LEU A 1020 8.56 -25.44 40.52
N GLN A 1021 8.25 -26.25 39.53
CA GLN A 1021 8.51 -27.69 39.53
C GLN A 1021 9.13 -28.13 38.19
N ALA A 1022 10.46 -28.04 38.10
CA ALA A 1022 11.23 -28.63 36.99
C ALA A 1022 11.16 -30.17 37.01
N HIS A 1023 11.44 -30.81 35.87
CA HIS A 1023 11.40 -32.27 35.68
C HIS A 1023 10.11 -32.90 36.23
N THR A 1024 8.98 -32.30 35.84
CA THR A 1024 7.62 -32.61 36.29
C THR A 1024 6.64 -32.49 35.10
N PRO A 1025 6.79 -33.33 34.06
CA PRO A 1025 5.93 -33.28 32.89
C PRO A 1025 4.46 -33.52 33.26
N ALA A 1026 3.60 -32.60 32.85
CA ALA A 1026 2.15 -32.81 32.85
C ALA A 1026 1.78 -33.84 31.76
N THR A 1027 0.91 -34.79 32.12
CA THR A 1027 0.51 -35.92 31.27
C THR A 1027 -0.96 -35.90 30.88
N SER A 1028 -1.83 -35.28 31.69
CA SER A 1028 -3.19 -34.91 31.29
C SER A 1028 -3.77 -33.84 32.22
N VAL A 1029 -4.77 -33.10 31.73
CA VAL A 1029 -5.61 -32.19 32.53
C VAL A 1029 -7.07 -32.66 32.41
N ARG A 1030 -7.82 -32.65 33.51
CA ARG A 1030 -9.23 -33.11 33.55
C ARG A 1030 -10.07 -32.22 34.45
N ARG A 1031 -11.20 -31.73 33.94
CA ARG A 1031 -12.19 -30.97 34.74
C ARG A 1031 -12.90 -31.90 35.73
N GLN A 1032 -13.11 -31.42 36.95
CA GLN A 1032 -13.89 -32.07 38.00
C GLN A 1032 -15.34 -31.55 38.02
N PRO A 1033 -16.30 -32.27 38.62
CA PRO A 1033 -17.65 -31.75 38.84
C PRO A 1033 -17.72 -30.44 39.63
N SER A 1034 -16.68 -30.14 40.42
CA SER A 1034 -16.48 -28.88 41.16
C SER A 1034 -16.01 -27.69 40.31
N GLY A 1035 -15.82 -27.87 38.99
CA GLY A 1035 -15.29 -26.84 38.09
C GLY A 1035 -13.76 -26.64 38.15
N SER A 1036 -13.10 -27.16 39.18
CA SER A 1036 -11.63 -27.25 39.27
C SER A 1036 -11.04 -28.30 38.31
N PHE A 1037 -9.74 -28.23 38.07
CA PHE A 1037 -9.00 -29.13 37.18
C PHE A 1037 -8.00 -29.98 37.97
N ILE A 1038 -7.96 -31.28 37.71
CA ILE A 1038 -6.84 -32.15 38.11
C ILE A 1038 -5.80 -32.12 37.00
N ILE A 1039 -4.56 -31.81 37.34
CA ILE A 1039 -3.39 -31.95 36.47
C ILE A 1039 -2.61 -33.16 36.95
N ALA A 1040 -2.47 -34.18 36.09
CA ALA A 1040 -1.65 -35.36 36.35
C ALA A 1040 -0.22 -35.13 35.86
N THR A 1041 0.76 -35.60 36.63
CA THR A 1041 2.19 -35.53 36.32
C THR A 1041 2.86 -36.88 36.63
N THR A 1042 4.12 -37.06 36.24
CA THR A 1042 4.94 -38.20 36.68
C THR A 1042 5.26 -38.22 38.18
N ARG A 1043 4.98 -37.12 38.91
CA ARG A 1043 5.23 -36.94 40.35
C ARG A 1043 3.93 -36.74 41.15
N GLY A 1044 2.83 -37.36 40.68
CA GLY A 1044 1.51 -37.26 41.30
C GLY A 1044 0.61 -36.20 40.65
N THR A 1045 -0.42 -35.78 41.39
CA THR A 1045 -1.50 -34.91 40.90
C THR A 1045 -1.60 -33.62 41.70
N THR A 1046 -1.85 -32.50 41.01
CA THR A 1046 -2.18 -31.20 41.62
C THR A 1046 -3.55 -30.71 41.12
N VAL A 1047 -4.24 -29.88 41.91
CA VAL A 1047 -5.57 -29.33 41.59
C VAL A 1047 -5.51 -27.80 41.42
N ALA A 1048 -6.03 -27.30 40.30
CA ALA A 1048 -6.10 -25.86 39.99
C ALA A 1048 -7.54 -25.36 39.82
N ARG A 1049 -7.79 -24.06 39.99
CA ARG A 1049 -9.04 -23.43 39.52
C ARG A 1049 -8.93 -22.90 38.08
N LYS A 1050 -7.73 -22.46 37.68
CA LYS A 1050 -7.41 -21.96 36.33
C LYS A 1050 -6.16 -22.65 35.78
N VAL A 1051 -6.11 -22.91 34.46
CA VAL A 1051 -4.97 -23.57 33.79
C VAL A 1051 -4.49 -22.76 32.60
N VAL A 1052 -3.18 -22.51 32.51
CA VAL A 1052 -2.54 -21.81 31.39
C VAL A 1052 -1.57 -22.74 30.67
N TYR A 1053 -1.83 -23.00 29.39
CA TYR A 1053 -1.00 -23.85 28.52
C TYR A 1053 0.01 -23.00 27.76
N ALA A 1054 1.25 -22.95 28.28
CA ALA A 1054 2.37 -22.15 27.77
C ALA A 1054 3.49 -23.03 27.16
N ASN A 1055 3.19 -24.28 26.83
CA ASN A 1055 4.13 -25.31 26.33
C ASN A 1055 4.33 -25.29 24.80
N ASN A 1056 3.89 -24.23 24.11
CA ASN A 1056 4.15 -23.93 22.70
C ASN A 1056 3.93 -25.12 21.74
N ALA A 1057 5.00 -25.70 21.18
CA ALA A 1057 4.92 -26.80 20.21
C ALA A 1057 4.28 -28.10 20.76
N TYR A 1058 4.37 -28.30 22.08
CA TYR A 1058 3.90 -29.49 22.77
C TYR A 1058 2.44 -29.37 23.25
N VAL A 1059 1.76 -28.26 22.94
CA VAL A 1059 0.39 -27.94 23.41
C VAL A 1059 -0.61 -29.05 23.10
N SER A 1060 -0.56 -29.64 21.91
CA SER A 1060 -1.49 -30.70 21.52
C SER A 1060 -1.20 -32.08 22.15
N GLY A 1061 -0.13 -32.20 22.94
CA GLY A 1061 0.07 -33.36 23.82
C GLY A 1061 -0.88 -33.35 25.04
N LEU A 1062 -1.47 -32.20 25.35
CA LEU A 1062 -2.49 -32.02 26.41
C LEU A 1062 -3.84 -31.55 25.86
N LEU A 1063 -3.85 -30.85 24.72
CA LEU A 1063 -5.04 -30.29 24.07
C LEU A 1063 -5.17 -30.79 22.61
N PRO A 1064 -5.70 -32.01 22.39
CA PRO A 1064 -5.74 -32.64 21.05
C PRO A 1064 -6.45 -31.81 19.98
N GLN A 1065 -7.35 -30.91 20.34
CA GLN A 1065 -8.03 -29.99 19.40
C GLN A 1065 -7.06 -29.00 18.71
N TYR A 1066 -5.85 -28.80 19.23
CA TYR A 1066 -4.80 -28.01 18.58
C TYR A 1066 -3.85 -28.83 17.69
N ARG A 1067 -4.06 -30.16 17.52
CA ARG A 1067 -3.08 -31.06 16.87
C ARG A 1067 -2.65 -30.61 15.47
N GLU A 1068 -3.62 -30.21 14.65
CA GLU A 1068 -3.38 -29.73 13.28
C GLU A 1068 -3.25 -28.20 13.22
N ALA A 1069 -3.75 -27.50 14.25
CA ALA A 1069 -3.70 -26.03 14.33
C ALA A 1069 -2.32 -25.52 14.75
N ILE A 1070 -1.59 -26.28 15.57
CA ILE A 1070 -0.21 -26.03 16.00
C ILE A 1070 0.61 -27.32 15.82
N VAL A 1071 1.56 -27.29 14.90
CA VAL A 1071 2.44 -28.40 14.54
C VAL A 1071 3.86 -28.16 15.09
N PRO A 1072 4.51 -29.15 15.73
CA PRO A 1072 5.90 -29.03 16.15
C PRO A 1072 6.82 -29.12 14.93
N CYS A 1073 7.68 -28.12 14.75
CA CYS A 1073 8.58 -27.99 13.61
C CYS A 1073 10.03 -27.80 14.07
N LYS A 1074 10.95 -28.60 13.53
CA LYS A 1074 12.39 -28.56 13.81
C LYS A 1074 13.06 -27.37 13.11
N GLY A 1075 14.06 -26.78 13.75
CA GLY A 1075 14.97 -25.81 13.14
C GLY A 1075 16.32 -25.78 13.85
N LEU A 1076 17.33 -25.20 13.19
CA LEU A 1076 18.69 -25.10 13.71
C LEU A 1076 19.08 -23.67 14.11
N CYS A 1077 20.02 -23.59 15.05
CA CYS A 1077 20.79 -22.42 15.43
C CYS A 1077 22.25 -22.82 15.64
N THR A 1078 23.14 -21.86 15.46
CA THR A 1078 24.58 -22.03 15.48
C THR A 1078 25.26 -20.90 16.27
N HIS A 1079 26.31 -21.23 17.00
CA HIS A 1079 27.26 -20.29 17.59
C HIS A 1079 28.58 -20.36 16.83
N ILE A 1080 29.11 -19.19 16.46
CA ILE A 1080 30.38 -19.01 15.76
C ILE A 1080 31.30 -18.20 16.68
N SER A 1081 32.47 -18.76 16.97
CA SER A 1081 33.51 -18.14 17.78
C SER A 1081 34.55 -17.41 16.90
N VAL A 1082 35.50 -16.72 17.54
CA VAL A 1082 36.76 -16.30 16.92
C VAL A 1082 37.92 -16.84 17.77
N PRO A 1083 39.12 -17.09 17.19
CA PRO A 1083 40.22 -17.70 17.94
C PRO A 1083 40.68 -16.85 19.12
N GLU A 1084 41.05 -17.49 20.23
CA GLU A 1084 41.43 -16.78 21.46
C GLU A 1084 42.59 -15.80 21.24
N GLY A 1085 42.48 -14.59 21.81
CA GLY A 1085 43.44 -13.50 21.64
C GLY A 1085 43.32 -12.73 20.31
N THR A 1086 42.53 -13.21 19.34
CA THR A 1086 42.15 -12.39 18.18
C THR A 1086 41.07 -11.38 18.56
N ARG A 1087 40.91 -10.32 17.76
CA ARG A 1087 39.84 -9.34 17.92
C ARG A 1087 38.84 -9.50 16.79
N ALA A 1088 37.63 -9.95 17.12
CA ALA A 1088 36.50 -10.00 16.18
C ALA A 1088 36.31 -8.64 15.46
N PRO A 1089 36.10 -8.63 14.13
CA PRO A 1089 35.71 -7.42 13.41
C PRO A 1089 34.36 -6.89 13.92
N LEU A 1090 34.22 -5.57 14.00
CA LEU A 1090 33.13 -4.97 14.78
C LEU A 1090 31.78 -5.01 14.05
N LEU A 1091 30.86 -5.85 14.55
CA LEU A 1091 29.44 -5.82 14.20
C LEU A 1091 28.63 -5.27 15.38
N ASN A 1092 28.05 -4.08 15.22
CA ASN A 1092 27.27 -3.40 16.27
C ASN A 1092 25.76 -3.70 16.22
N ASN A 1093 25.27 -4.21 15.08
CA ASN A 1093 23.85 -4.40 14.77
C ASN A 1093 23.51 -5.90 14.78
N SER A 1094 22.24 -6.24 15.00
CA SER A 1094 21.71 -7.55 14.58
C SER A 1094 21.33 -7.53 13.10
N TYR A 1095 21.11 -8.69 12.48
CA TYR A 1095 20.89 -8.81 11.05
C TYR A 1095 19.80 -9.82 10.68
N ILE A 1096 19.13 -9.58 9.55
CA ILE A 1096 18.47 -10.61 8.72
C ILE A 1096 19.09 -10.52 7.33
N ILE A 1097 19.75 -11.59 6.88
CA ILE A 1097 20.32 -11.68 5.53
C ILE A 1097 19.38 -12.51 4.67
N ARG A 1098 18.87 -11.91 3.59
CA ARG A 1098 18.10 -12.60 2.53
C ARG A 1098 19.02 -12.81 1.33
N GLU A 1099 19.54 -14.02 1.23
CA GLU A 1099 20.61 -14.45 0.34
C GLU A 1099 20.09 -14.60 -1.11
N GLU A 1100 20.97 -14.68 -2.11
CA GLU A 1100 20.57 -14.57 -3.53
C GLU A 1100 19.66 -15.71 -4.02
N ASP A 1101 19.72 -16.88 -3.37
CA ASP A 1101 18.93 -18.09 -3.63
C ASP A 1101 17.61 -18.17 -2.84
N ASN A 1102 17.26 -17.12 -2.07
CA ASN A 1102 16.16 -17.09 -1.10
C ASN A 1102 16.40 -17.93 0.18
N VAL A 1103 17.65 -18.18 0.57
CA VAL A 1103 17.99 -18.48 1.97
C VAL A 1103 17.77 -17.24 2.84
N VAL A 1104 17.24 -17.44 4.05
CA VAL A 1104 17.04 -16.38 5.03
C VAL A 1104 17.68 -16.79 6.36
N SER A 1105 18.61 -15.96 6.81
CA SER A 1105 19.48 -16.22 7.95
C SER A 1105 19.40 -15.03 8.91
N TYR A 1106 19.05 -15.28 10.18
CA TYR A 1106 19.08 -14.26 11.25
C TYR A 1106 20.38 -14.36 12.04
N LEU A 1107 20.89 -13.22 12.51
CA LEU A 1107 22.19 -13.16 13.17
C LEU A 1107 22.19 -12.09 14.27
N ILE A 1108 22.81 -12.41 15.42
CA ILE A 1108 23.12 -11.44 16.48
C ILE A 1108 24.61 -11.49 16.85
N PRO A 1109 25.29 -10.33 17.00
CA PRO A 1109 26.60 -10.27 17.63
C PRO A 1109 26.48 -10.30 19.15
N ARG A 1110 27.56 -10.76 19.81
CA ARG A 1110 27.70 -10.86 21.26
C ARG A 1110 28.78 -9.90 21.77
N ALA A 1111 28.70 -9.52 23.05
CA ALA A 1111 29.65 -8.59 23.68
C ALA A 1111 31.09 -9.16 23.79
N ASP A 1112 31.24 -10.48 23.70
CA ASP A 1112 32.51 -11.21 23.63
C ASP A 1112 33.09 -11.29 22.20
N GLY A 1113 32.41 -10.74 21.19
CA GLY A 1113 32.81 -10.78 19.77
C GLY A 1113 32.36 -12.03 19.02
N SER A 1114 31.75 -13.01 19.69
CA SER A 1114 31.14 -14.17 19.04
C SER A 1114 29.79 -13.85 18.40
N ILE A 1115 29.27 -14.78 17.60
CA ILE A 1115 28.06 -14.60 16.80
C ILE A 1115 27.09 -15.75 17.07
N VAL A 1116 25.78 -15.47 17.16
CA VAL A 1116 24.73 -16.50 17.07
C VAL A 1116 23.95 -16.27 15.79
N VAL A 1117 23.79 -17.34 14.99
CA VAL A 1117 23.14 -17.31 13.66
C VAL A 1117 22.17 -18.49 13.53
N GLY A 1118 21.10 -18.34 12.75
CA GLY A 1118 20.12 -19.41 12.53
C GLY A 1118 19.14 -19.11 11.40
N GLY A 1119 18.29 -20.08 11.06
CA GLY A 1119 17.39 -20.02 9.90
C GLY A 1119 17.79 -21.02 8.81
N ALA A 1120 18.00 -20.53 7.59
CA ALA A 1120 18.27 -21.31 6.37
C ALA A 1120 17.17 -22.32 5.99
N ASN A 1121 15.91 -21.99 6.33
CA ASN A 1121 14.74 -22.86 6.16
C ASN A 1121 14.50 -23.35 4.73
N SER A 1122 14.77 -22.53 3.70
CA SER A 1122 14.57 -22.92 2.30
C SER A 1122 15.48 -24.06 1.81
N ARG A 1123 16.58 -24.37 2.52
CA ARG A 1123 17.43 -25.53 2.19
C ARG A 1123 16.84 -26.87 2.64
N TYR A 1124 16.12 -26.90 3.76
CA TYR A 1124 15.56 -28.14 4.33
C TYR A 1124 14.03 -28.28 4.19
N HIS A 1125 13.28 -27.19 3.95
CA HIS A 1125 11.85 -27.22 3.68
C HIS A 1125 11.40 -28.30 2.66
N PRO A 1126 12.12 -28.52 1.53
CA PRO A 1126 11.77 -29.57 0.57
C PRO A 1126 11.78 -30.99 1.12
N VAL A 1127 12.55 -31.27 2.18
CA VAL A 1127 12.63 -32.59 2.83
C VAL A 1127 11.75 -32.58 4.08
N LEU A 1128 10.43 -32.62 3.86
CA LEU A 1128 9.40 -32.45 4.91
C LEU A 1128 9.65 -33.30 6.17
N SER A 1129 10.13 -34.53 6.02
CA SER A 1129 10.41 -35.47 7.12
C SER A 1129 11.60 -35.10 8.01
N SER A 1130 12.48 -34.18 7.60
CA SER A 1130 13.59 -33.70 8.46
C SER A 1130 13.10 -32.75 9.56
N TRP A 1131 11.95 -32.11 9.37
CA TRP A 1131 11.52 -30.98 10.20
C TRP A 1131 10.05 -30.92 10.61
N TYR A 1132 9.10 -31.42 9.82
CA TYR A 1132 7.65 -31.27 10.08
C TYR A 1132 7.08 -32.37 11.01
N ASP A 1133 6.10 -32.01 11.84
CA ASP A 1133 5.53 -32.80 12.96
C ASP A 1133 6.61 -33.56 13.78
N SER A 1134 7.71 -32.86 14.08
CA SER A 1134 8.87 -33.41 14.78
C SER A 1134 9.04 -32.77 16.16
N VAL A 1135 8.97 -33.59 17.21
CA VAL A 1135 9.23 -33.20 18.61
C VAL A 1135 10.66 -33.50 19.08
N ASP A 1136 11.48 -34.08 18.19
CA ASP A 1136 12.83 -34.55 18.48
C ASP A 1136 13.88 -33.44 18.34
N ASP A 1137 14.36 -32.90 19.47
CA ASP A 1137 15.52 -32.01 19.52
C ASP A 1137 16.85 -32.71 19.89
N SER A 1138 16.93 -34.05 19.83
CA SER A 1138 18.18 -34.83 19.99
C SER A 1138 19.04 -34.87 18.71
N THR A 1139 18.42 -34.77 17.53
CA THR A 1139 19.12 -34.79 16.23
C THR A 1139 19.16 -33.42 15.54
N LEU A 1140 20.21 -33.18 14.75
CA LEU A 1140 20.34 -32.03 13.86
C LEU A 1140 19.55 -32.25 12.54
N ILE A 1141 19.41 -31.19 11.74
CA ILE A 1141 18.91 -31.26 10.36
C ILE A 1141 20.12 -31.47 9.42
N GLU A 1142 20.22 -32.66 8.83
CA GLU A 1142 21.37 -33.11 8.05
C GLU A 1142 21.60 -32.27 6.78
N GLU A 1143 20.53 -31.73 6.20
CA GLU A 1143 20.54 -30.94 4.95
C GLU A 1143 21.17 -29.55 5.11
N VAL A 1144 21.41 -29.09 6.34
CA VAL A 1144 21.79 -27.69 6.63
C VAL A 1144 22.76 -27.50 7.80
N LYS A 1145 23.18 -28.56 8.49
CA LYS A 1145 24.15 -28.50 9.61
C LYS A 1145 25.45 -27.75 9.26
N ASP A 1146 26.03 -28.02 8.09
CA ASP A 1146 27.31 -27.49 7.63
C ASP A 1146 27.16 -26.13 6.89
N HIS A 1147 25.93 -25.59 6.80
CA HIS A 1147 25.66 -24.35 6.07
C HIS A 1147 26.40 -23.13 6.67
N TYR A 1148 26.65 -23.15 7.98
CA TYR A 1148 27.25 -22.02 8.69
C TYR A 1148 28.80 -22.05 8.74
N ASP A 1149 29.43 -23.07 8.16
CA ASP A 1149 30.89 -23.17 8.06
C ASP A 1149 31.45 -21.99 7.26
N GLY A 1150 32.33 -21.20 7.85
CA GLY A 1150 32.88 -20.00 7.22
C GLY A 1150 31.84 -18.91 6.88
N TYR A 1151 30.67 -18.89 7.53
CA TYR A 1151 29.57 -17.96 7.22
C TYR A 1151 30.02 -16.50 7.25
N MET A 1152 30.79 -16.11 8.28
CA MET A 1152 31.23 -14.73 8.47
C MET A 1152 32.17 -14.28 7.34
N GLN A 1153 33.13 -15.13 6.97
CA GLN A 1153 34.08 -14.93 5.88
C GLN A 1153 33.36 -14.75 4.54
N ARG A 1154 32.32 -15.54 4.27
CA ARG A 1154 31.53 -15.45 3.03
C ARG A 1154 30.69 -14.18 2.95
N PHE A 1155 30.02 -13.79 4.05
CA PHE A 1155 28.98 -12.75 4.00
C PHE A 1155 29.43 -11.36 4.45
N PHE A 1156 30.42 -11.22 5.34
CA PHE A 1156 30.81 -9.91 5.87
C PHE A 1156 32.18 -9.45 5.36
N ASN A 1157 32.28 -8.17 5.02
CA ASN A 1157 33.55 -7.51 4.69
C ASN A 1157 34.39 -7.30 5.96
N GLY A 1158 35.69 -7.62 5.88
CA GLY A 1158 36.62 -7.52 7.02
C GLY A 1158 36.64 -8.75 7.94
N TRP A 1159 35.87 -9.80 7.64
CA TRP A 1159 35.87 -11.08 8.36
C TRP A 1159 36.69 -12.18 7.67
N GLU A 1160 37.29 -11.93 6.51
CA GLU A 1160 38.00 -12.91 5.68
C GLU A 1160 39.08 -13.66 6.47
N ASP A 1161 39.99 -12.91 7.10
CA ASP A 1161 41.13 -13.41 7.88
C ASP A 1161 40.82 -13.53 9.38
N SER A 1162 39.53 -13.50 9.78
CA SER A 1162 39.12 -13.51 11.19
C SER A 1162 39.38 -14.84 11.93
N GLY A 1163 39.57 -15.93 11.19
CA GLY A 1163 39.63 -17.28 11.74
C GLY A 1163 38.32 -17.77 12.38
N ALA A 1164 37.18 -17.09 12.15
CA ALA A 1164 35.91 -17.42 12.78
C ALA A 1164 35.40 -18.82 12.41
N GLU A 1165 35.01 -19.63 13.40
CA GLU A 1165 34.63 -21.04 13.21
C GLU A 1165 33.38 -21.42 14.03
N VAL A 1166 32.70 -22.49 13.59
CA VAL A 1166 31.49 -23.00 14.25
C VAL A 1166 31.88 -23.76 15.53
N ASP A 1167 31.60 -23.18 16.70
CA ASP A 1167 31.76 -23.84 18.01
C ASP A 1167 30.63 -24.84 18.26
N LYS A 1168 29.40 -24.47 17.90
CA LYS A 1168 28.22 -25.26 18.31
C LYS A 1168 27.03 -25.11 17.38
N VAL A 1169 26.41 -26.23 17.03
CA VAL A 1169 25.11 -26.30 16.32
C VAL A 1169 24.10 -27.02 17.22
N TRP A 1170 22.86 -26.54 17.29
CA TRP A 1170 21.80 -27.18 18.09
C TRP A 1170 20.42 -27.05 17.45
N THR A 1171 19.52 -27.93 17.89
CA THR A 1171 18.14 -28.01 17.41
C THR A 1171 17.16 -27.32 18.36
N GLY A 1172 16.12 -26.69 17.82
CA GLY A 1172 14.96 -26.20 18.56
C GLY A 1172 13.64 -26.65 17.91
N ILE A 1173 12.66 -27.02 18.74
CA ILE A 1173 11.29 -27.31 18.29
C ILE A 1173 10.43 -26.05 18.45
N MET A 1174 9.82 -25.62 17.36
CA MET A 1174 8.97 -24.43 17.25
C MET A 1174 7.51 -24.87 17.05
N GLY A 1175 6.57 -24.21 17.72
CA GLY A 1175 5.14 -24.38 17.41
C GLY A 1175 4.78 -23.50 16.21
N TYR A 1176 4.61 -24.10 15.04
CA TYR A 1176 4.10 -23.41 13.85
C TYR A 1176 2.58 -23.54 13.82
N SER A 1177 1.86 -22.44 13.61
CA SER A 1177 0.41 -22.44 13.48
C SER A 1177 -0.03 -22.44 12.02
N TRP A 1178 -1.19 -23.06 11.77
CA TRP A 1178 -1.72 -23.30 10.43
C TRP A 1178 -1.98 -22.01 9.63
N ASP A 1179 -2.26 -20.88 10.30
CA ASP A 1179 -2.53 -19.55 9.72
C ASP A 1179 -1.39 -18.53 9.93
N SER A 1180 -0.20 -18.97 10.35
CA SER A 1180 0.94 -18.13 10.75
C SER A 1180 0.67 -17.15 11.91
N GLN A 1181 -0.44 -17.26 12.65
CA GLN A 1181 -0.75 -16.40 13.79
C GLN A 1181 -0.75 -17.18 15.12
N PRO A 1182 -0.19 -16.66 16.22
CA PRO A 1182 -0.27 -17.28 17.54
C PRO A 1182 -1.70 -17.65 17.96
N HIS A 1183 -1.83 -18.61 18.89
CA HIS A 1183 -3.06 -18.85 19.64
C HIS A 1183 -2.87 -18.37 21.08
N VAL A 1184 -3.61 -17.32 21.43
CA VAL A 1184 -3.58 -16.66 22.73
C VAL A 1184 -5.02 -16.44 23.23
N GLY A 1185 -5.24 -16.63 24.52
CA GLY A 1185 -6.52 -16.36 25.20
C GLY A 1185 -7.24 -17.60 25.69
N SER A 1186 -8.51 -17.46 26.05
CA SER A 1186 -9.37 -18.56 26.51
C SER A 1186 -9.46 -19.67 25.46
N ILE A 1187 -9.54 -20.93 25.90
CA ILE A 1187 -9.77 -22.06 25.00
C ILE A 1187 -11.26 -22.08 24.59
N PRO A 1188 -11.60 -22.21 23.29
CA PRO A 1188 -12.98 -22.21 22.83
C PRO A 1188 -13.85 -23.27 23.53
N GLY A 1189 -14.87 -22.81 24.26
CA GLY A 1189 -15.82 -23.68 24.99
C GLY A 1189 -15.32 -24.22 26.34
N GLU A 1190 -14.19 -23.73 26.86
CA GLU A 1190 -13.52 -24.26 28.06
C GLU A 1190 -13.22 -23.16 29.08
N ASP A 1191 -14.22 -22.77 29.89
CA ASP A 1191 -14.04 -21.72 30.92
C ASP A 1191 -12.90 -22.06 31.89
N ASN A 1192 -12.12 -21.03 32.26
CA ASN A 1192 -10.96 -21.08 33.14
C ASN A 1192 -9.71 -21.80 32.56
N GLN A 1193 -9.71 -22.15 31.27
CA GLN A 1193 -8.54 -22.66 30.56
C GLN A 1193 -8.06 -21.67 29.49
N TYR A 1194 -6.74 -21.41 29.43
CA TYR A 1194 -6.14 -20.40 28.54
C TYR A 1194 -4.92 -20.96 27.80
N VAL A 1195 -4.75 -20.61 26.53
CA VAL A 1195 -3.59 -21.00 25.70
C VAL A 1195 -2.68 -19.79 25.43
N ILE A 1196 -1.37 -20.05 25.29
CA ILE A 1196 -0.38 -19.09 24.79
C ILE A 1196 0.74 -19.86 24.04
N ALA A 1197 0.47 -20.16 22.76
CA ALA A 1197 1.27 -21.09 21.95
C ALA A 1197 1.24 -20.74 20.44
N GLY A 1198 2.06 -21.42 19.63
CA GLY A 1198 2.02 -21.31 18.17
C GLY A 1198 2.77 -20.10 17.61
N PHE A 1199 3.90 -19.73 18.21
CA PHE A 1199 4.63 -18.49 17.89
C PHE A 1199 5.46 -18.50 16.58
N ASN A 1200 5.36 -19.53 15.72
CA ASN A 1200 5.96 -19.57 14.37
C ASN A 1200 7.47 -19.26 14.29
N GLY A 1201 8.23 -19.60 15.35
CA GLY A 1201 9.65 -19.25 15.48
C GLY A 1201 9.93 -17.80 15.92
N HIS A 1202 8.93 -16.91 15.86
CA HIS A 1202 9.02 -15.47 16.08
C HIS A 1202 8.53 -15.04 17.49
N GLY A 1203 8.75 -15.88 18.50
CA GLY A 1203 8.16 -15.66 19.84
C GLY A 1203 8.78 -14.53 20.68
N MET A 1204 9.98 -14.06 20.34
CA MET A 1204 10.72 -13.06 21.13
C MET A 1204 10.00 -11.71 21.23
N PRO A 1205 9.54 -11.07 20.13
CA PRO A 1205 8.76 -9.83 20.18
C PRO A 1205 7.24 -10.05 20.42
N LEU A 1206 6.81 -11.23 20.84
CA LEU A 1206 5.37 -11.57 20.99
C LEU A 1206 4.97 -12.11 22.37
N ALA A 1207 5.85 -12.85 23.05
CA ALA A 1207 5.46 -13.65 24.21
C ALA A 1207 5.21 -12.86 25.50
N PHE A 1208 5.80 -11.67 25.68
CA PHE A 1208 5.73 -10.93 26.95
C PHE A 1208 4.40 -10.19 27.13
N LEU A 1209 4.03 -9.33 26.18
CA LEU A 1209 2.75 -8.61 26.23
C LEU A 1209 1.56 -9.56 25.99
N SER A 1210 1.74 -10.66 25.26
CA SER A 1210 0.72 -11.72 25.18
C SER A 1210 0.50 -12.37 26.55
N ALA A 1211 1.57 -12.57 27.32
CA ALA A 1211 1.48 -13.08 28.69
C ALA A 1211 0.87 -12.06 29.67
N LEU A 1212 1.07 -10.76 29.48
CA LEU A 1212 0.33 -9.71 30.19
C LEU A 1212 -1.18 -9.79 29.90
N GLY A 1213 -1.57 -9.90 28.63
CA GLY A 1213 -2.97 -10.05 28.25
C GLY A 1213 -3.60 -11.34 28.80
N VAL A 1214 -2.88 -12.46 28.78
CA VAL A 1214 -3.32 -13.71 29.45
C VAL A 1214 -3.42 -13.53 30.97
N ALA A 1215 -2.52 -12.80 31.62
CA ALA A 1215 -2.65 -12.49 33.04
C ALA A 1215 -3.88 -11.62 33.35
N LYS A 1216 -4.25 -10.67 32.48
CA LYS A 1216 -5.52 -9.91 32.57
C LYS A 1216 -6.74 -10.83 32.41
N MET A 1217 -6.74 -11.73 31.41
CA MET A 1217 -7.83 -12.70 31.20
C MET A 1217 -7.96 -13.71 32.35
N VAL A 1218 -6.85 -14.14 32.95
CA VAL A 1218 -6.82 -14.95 34.17
C VAL A 1218 -7.46 -14.21 35.35
N ASN A 1219 -7.49 -12.89 35.36
CA ASN A 1219 -8.19 -12.08 36.37
C ASN A 1219 -9.64 -11.71 36.01
N GLY A 1220 -10.14 -12.12 34.83
CA GLY A 1220 -11.53 -11.84 34.39
C GLY A 1220 -11.71 -10.54 33.61
N ILE A 1221 -10.67 -10.07 32.90
CA ILE A 1221 -10.79 -9.10 31.81
C ILE A 1221 -11.06 -9.87 30.51
N GLU A 1222 -11.95 -9.41 29.64
CA GLU A 1222 -12.19 -10.07 28.35
C GLU A 1222 -11.03 -9.89 27.36
N PHE A 1223 -10.99 -10.69 26.30
CA PHE A 1223 -9.86 -10.71 25.36
C PHE A 1223 -9.64 -9.34 24.69
N GLU A 1224 -10.75 -8.69 24.34
CA GLU A 1224 -10.80 -7.40 23.64
C GLU A 1224 -10.15 -6.28 24.47
N ASP A 1225 -10.33 -6.30 25.80
CA ASP A 1225 -9.72 -5.37 26.76
C ASP A 1225 -8.33 -5.83 27.25
N ALA A 1226 -7.90 -7.05 26.92
CA ALA A 1226 -6.61 -7.59 27.33
C ALA A 1226 -5.43 -6.84 26.67
N GLY A 1227 -5.65 -6.23 25.50
CA GLY A 1227 -4.63 -5.53 24.73
C GLY A 1227 -3.73 -6.46 23.91
N ILE A 1228 -4.32 -7.52 23.34
CA ILE A 1228 -3.66 -8.48 22.44
C ILE A 1228 -4.20 -8.26 21.02
N PRO A 1229 -3.36 -8.31 19.96
CA PRO A 1229 -3.83 -8.22 18.58
C PRO A 1229 -4.93 -9.25 18.27
N ARG A 1230 -6.01 -8.80 17.61
CA ARG A 1230 -7.23 -9.59 17.36
C ARG A 1230 -6.98 -10.84 16.51
N LEU A 1231 -5.90 -10.87 15.72
CA LEU A 1231 -5.47 -12.06 14.96
C LEU A 1231 -4.94 -13.20 15.84
N PHE A 1232 -4.53 -12.93 17.09
CA PHE A 1232 -3.97 -13.95 17.98
C PHE A 1232 -5.06 -14.68 18.79
N GLN A 1233 -6.28 -14.16 18.84
CA GLN A 1233 -7.38 -14.74 19.60
C GLN A 1233 -7.59 -16.20 19.19
N SER A 1234 -7.57 -17.13 20.15
CA SER A 1234 -7.86 -18.53 19.85
C SER A 1234 -9.38 -18.75 19.81
N THR A 1235 -10.00 -18.60 18.63
CA THR A 1235 -11.45 -18.80 18.46
C THR A 1235 -11.81 -20.20 17.94
N LYS A 1236 -13.08 -20.58 18.04
CA LYS A 1236 -13.58 -21.87 17.50
C LYS A 1236 -13.44 -21.91 15.97
N GLU A 1237 -13.75 -20.80 15.32
CA GLU A 1237 -13.72 -20.63 13.87
C GLU A 1237 -12.30 -20.76 13.31
N ARG A 1238 -11.28 -20.34 14.07
CA ARG A 1238 -9.88 -20.64 13.72
C ARG A 1238 -9.58 -22.13 13.78
N LEU A 1239 -10.03 -22.83 14.81
CA LEU A 1239 -9.80 -24.28 14.94
C LEU A 1239 -10.58 -25.10 13.90
N ASP A 1240 -11.82 -24.72 13.58
CA ASP A 1240 -12.61 -25.40 12.55
C ASP A 1240 -12.08 -25.13 11.13
N LYS A 1241 -11.61 -23.91 10.81
CA LYS A 1241 -10.95 -23.61 9.52
C LYS A 1241 -9.73 -24.48 9.21
N VAL A 1242 -9.03 -24.98 10.23
CA VAL A 1242 -7.91 -25.92 10.06
C VAL A 1242 -8.39 -27.30 9.57
N ARG A 1243 -9.58 -27.73 10.01
CA ARG A 1243 -10.16 -29.05 9.67
C ARG A 1243 -10.67 -29.09 8.22
N ASP A 1244 -11.20 -27.98 7.73
CA ASP A 1244 -11.79 -27.86 6.39
C ASP A 1244 -10.81 -27.25 5.36
N GLY A 1245 -9.62 -26.83 5.81
CA GLY A 1245 -8.59 -26.21 4.98
C GLY A 1245 -7.55 -27.17 4.39
N PRO A 1246 -6.63 -26.70 3.52
CA PRO A 1246 -5.51 -27.50 3.03
C PRO A 1246 -4.62 -28.04 4.15
N LEU A 1247 -4.18 -29.30 4.01
CA LEU A 1247 -3.28 -29.99 4.93
C LEU A 1247 -1.99 -29.17 5.17
N GLY A 1248 -1.70 -28.88 6.44
CA GLY A 1248 -0.53 -28.10 6.84
C GLY A 1248 -0.58 -26.60 6.54
N GLY A 1249 -1.63 -26.08 5.88
CA GLY A 1249 -1.87 -24.64 5.73
C GLY A 1249 -0.67 -23.85 5.22
N ASP A 1250 -0.35 -22.75 5.92
CA ASP A 1250 0.82 -21.92 5.65
C ASP A 1250 2.17 -22.62 5.86
N ILE A 1251 2.19 -23.68 6.68
CA ILE A 1251 3.41 -24.35 7.13
C ILE A 1251 4.06 -25.09 5.96
N ILE A 1252 3.26 -25.75 5.12
CA ILE A 1252 3.73 -26.50 3.94
C ILE A 1252 3.72 -25.63 2.66
N GLY A 1253 2.93 -24.56 2.62
CA GLY A 1253 3.05 -23.51 1.58
C GLY A 1253 2.51 -23.92 0.20
N VAL A 1254 1.33 -24.53 0.16
CA VAL A 1254 0.67 -24.93 -1.11
C VAL A 1254 0.33 -23.69 -1.96
N LYS A 1255 0.95 -23.58 -3.14
CA LYS A 1255 0.62 -22.54 -4.13
C LYS A 1255 -0.84 -22.69 -4.60
N ARG A 1256 -1.56 -21.57 -4.62
CA ARG A 1256 -2.80 -21.34 -5.37
C ARG A 1256 -2.55 -20.25 -6.40
#